data_AF-A0A1K0GQ55-F1
#
_entry.id   AF-A0A1K0GQ55-F1
#
_cell.length_a   1.000
_cell.length_b   1.000
_cell.length_c   1.000
_cell.angle_alpha   90.00
_cell.angle_beta   90.00
_cell.angle_gamma   90.00
#
_symmetry.space_group_name_H-M   'P 1'
#
loop_
_entity.id
_entity.type
_entity.pdbx_description
1 polymer ?
#
loop_
_entity_poly.entity_id
_entity_poly.type
_entity_poly.pdbx_seq_one_letter_code
_entity_poly.pdbx_strand_id
1 'polypeptide(L)'
;MDFVDGGAAADCSGHGTHVAGTIGGAHSGLAKRVRLVAVRVLDCRGAGTLAEVVAGINWVTTHAVRPAVANMSLGMPNSASVERAVQKSINAGIVYVVAAGNEGTNACHGSPSGLAAAITVGATDSTDRRPAWSNYGRCVDLFAPGVNITSASSRSNSATATKSGTSMAAPHVAGAVAMIQAAHPGWSPSQIRARLISDATTGAVKSKGTGSPNRLLYVPRPPATAIRTTALPGGAVARGYSTRVALTRALTGRWSVASGNLPRGLSLSASGWISGTPGRAGKSRVTLRFTDFVPRSITRSMALTIKANAPVIKTAALPAATLGADYQGQLRTVDSRPGTWRLVKGVVPRGLTLTTKGTFAGIPNAAGSFTFTVRFADRYGQHATRAYKVVSRVNPPVIVTAELPAGEYEKRYSVRLQTRDRRTGTWALAVGELPAGLTLSTDGLITGTPTTRGAFPITLRFVDPAGQTATRMYSLLIDLNPPIIATTELPGATSGSPYTAQLRTQDQRPGTWSITDGTLPVGLTMTPAGLLAGTPATAGSTPLTLLFTDSLQRTASQSYALTVAPGPAVISTDVVPAGAVGEAYHAQLSLIAARPGMWSIGQGTLPPGLTLSPTGAIAGTPTGAASITVAVRFTDSNGFIAERLLTVTVNPPPSTLVTQTWNTPFGDPALSADGRYVAFRGISGSQRSGVIRHDLATQTRVSGYAQSSVVPAISADGKYIVANASSIWSRPATFDAFYQHEPITTGWSHRAASLQYNSLSNDVGGGIDSPAVSANGRYVAFASTSTDVVRTGGQQTTGSPNIYLRDMDNFTTRLVSTAADGSFTGSGRQPSISADGRYVAFTSDSANLVADDTNHSSDIFVRDMTTGAISLISRTSSGAQRTTGSTSPAISADGRYVAYVSNGVHIHDLTTGTTTTVIAGGTTVRLSLSTDGRYLAFDTDRPGPGDTNGLPDVFRWDQATNTSVRISTPRYDLTSPDMGGTSPSLSGDGRRIAFVTSTRLHVADTDGTDDVYVQNIPA
;
A
#
# COMPACT_ATOMS: atom_id res chain seq x y z
N MET A 1 32.38 35.83 -2.64
CA MET A 1 33.68 35.43 -2.08
C MET A 1 34.62 36.61 -2.19
N ASP A 2 35.37 36.90 -1.14
CA ASP A 2 36.34 37.99 -1.09
C ASP A 2 37.74 37.42 -0.80
N PHE A 3 38.73 37.87 -1.55
CA PHE A 3 40.14 37.47 -1.41
C PHE A 3 41.04 38.61 -0.94
N VAL A 4 40.50 39.84 -0.84
CA VAL A 4 41.27 41.02 -0.42
C VAL A 4 41.21 41.18 1.09
N ASP A 5 40.00 41.34 1.64
CA ASP A 5 39.78 41.59 3.08
C ASP A 5 39.06 40.42 3.79
N GLY A 6 38.83 39.30 3.09
CA GLY A 6 38.21 38.07 3.63
C GLY A 6 36.72 38.17 4.02
N GLY A 7 36.09 39.32 3.82
CA GLY A 7 34.72 39.61 4.27
C GLY A 7 33.62 39.33 3.25
N ALA A 8 32.52 40.07 3.38
CA ALA A 8 31.48 40.11 2.36
C ALA A 8 31.99 40.84 1.11
N ALA A 9 31.82 40.24 -0.07
CA ALA A 9 32.35 40.73 -1.34
C ALA A 9 31.58 41.94 -1.92
N ALA A 10 31.44 43.01 -1.12
CA ALA A 10 30.84 44.27 -1.50
C ALA A 10 31.79 45.10 -2.38
N ASP A 11 31.24 45.92 -3.27
CA ASP A 11 32.01 46.73 -4.21
C ASP A 11 32.16 48.18 -3.73
N CYS A 12 33.29 48.46 -3.07
CA CYS A 12 33.70 49.82 -2.66
C CYS A 12 34.33 50.66 -3.80
N SER A 13 34.61 50.09 -4.98
CA SER A 13 35.14 50.80 -6.16
C SER A 13 34.02 51.26 -7.12
N GLY A 14 32.88 50.57 -7.11
CA GLY A 14 31.78 50.76 -8.07
C GLY A 14 32.11 50.28 -9.48
N HIS A 15 33.19 49.52 -9.67
CA HIS A 15 33.54 48.88 -10.94
C HIS A 15 32.79 47.55 -11.09
N GLY A 16 32.84 46.68 -10.08
CA GLY A 16 32.17 45.37 -10.07
C GLY A 16 30.66 45.47 -10.22
N THR A 17 30.01 46.40 -9.51
CA THR A 17 28.57 46.69 -9.61
C THR A 17 28.18 47.14 -11.01
N HIS A 18 28.98 48.00 -11.65
CA HIS A 18 28.73 48.47 -13.00
C HIS A 18 28.86 47.33 -14.03
N VAL A 19 29.91 46.52 -13.91
CA VAL A 19 30.11 45.32 -14.75
C VAL A 19 28.94 44.34 -14.57
N ALA A 20 28.61 43.97 -13.33
CA ALA A 20 27.51 43.06 -13.01
C ALA A 20 26.15 43.57 -13.49
N GLY A 21 25.90 44.88 -13.38
CA GLY A 21 24.70 45.53 -13.90
C GLY A 21 24.56 45.50 -15.42
N THR A 22 25.67 45.43 -16.17
CA THR A 22 25.67 45.27 -17.65
C THR A 22 25.49 43.80 -18.05
N ILE A 23 26.00 42.85 -17.25
CA ILE A 23 25.73 41.41 -17.47
C ILE A 23 24.25 41.09 -17.20
N GLY A 24 23.72 41.47 -16.02
CA GLY A 24 22.48 40.90 -15.48
C GLY A 24 21.50 41.86 -14.78
N GLY A 25 21.77 43.16 -14.72
CA GLY A 25 20.89 44.14 -14.08
C GLY A 25 19.49 44.21 -14.74
N ALA A 26 18.43 44.39 -13.95
CA ALA A 26 17.04 44.37 -14.46
C ALA A 26 16.77 45.44 -15.55
N HIS A 27 17.42 46.60 -15.46
CA HIS A 27 17.26 47.71 -16.41
C HIS A 27 18.31 47.64 -17.53
N SER A 28 19.60 47.73 -17.18
CA SER A 28 20.75 47.83 -18.09
C SER A 28 21.34 46.50 -18.56
N GLY A 29 21.00 45.38 -17.93
CA GLY A 29 21.65 44.09 -18.16
C GLY A 29 21.16 43.40 -19.43
N LEU A 30 22.06 42.67 -20.09
CA LEU A 30 21.70 41.86 -21.26
C LEU A 30 21.00 40.55 -20.85
N ALA A 31 21.58 39.81 -19.90
CA ALA A 31 21.07 38.55 -19.38
C ALA A 31 20.31 38.73 -18.06
N LYS A 32 19.20 39.48 -18.08
CA LYS A 32 18.40 40.00 -16.94
C LYS A 32 17.85 38.98 -15.90
N ARG A 33 18.23 37.71 -16.00
CA ARG A 33 17.84 36.60 -15.09
C ARG A 33 19.03 35.69 -14.72
N VAL A 34 20.26 36.05 -15.10
CA VAL A 34 21.46 35.33 -14.68
C VAL A 34 21.67 35.51 -13.17
N ARG A 35 22.11 34.45 -12.48
CA ARG A 35 22.56 34.56 -11.09
C ARG A 35 23.99 35.10 -11.08
N LEU A 36 24.14 36.36 -10.69
CA LEU A 36 25.44 37.00 -10.50
C LEU A 36 26.11 36.47 -9.21
N VAL A 37 27.42 36.24 -9.25
CA VAL A 37 28.22 35.81 -8.09
C VAL A 37 29.44 36.72 -7.99
N ALA A 38 29.55 37.48 -6.91
CA ALA A 38 30.67 38.38 -6.67
C ALA A 38 31.91 37.59 -6.20
N VAL A 39 33.03 37.78 -6.90
CA VAL A 39 34.36 37.27 -6.57
C VAL A 39 35.30 38.47 -6.54
N ARG A 40 35.51 39.02 -5.34
CA ARG A 40 36.34 40.22 -5.15
C ARG A 40 37.80 39.82 -5.07
N VAL A 41 38.58 40.36 -6.01
CA VAL A 41 40.05 40.18 -6.15
C VAL A 41 40.74 41.53 -6.43
N LEU A 42 40.04 42.63 -6.13
CA LEU A 42 40.50 44.01 -6.26
C LEU A 42 39.99 44.82 -5.06
N ASP A 43 40.82 45.73 -4.57
CA ASP A 43 40.55 46.65 -3.48
C ASP A 43 39.60 47.79 -3.89
N CYS A 44 39.38 48.76 -2.99
CA CYS A 44 38.54 49.92 -3.27
C CYS A 44 39.14 50.90 -4.30
N ARG A 45 40.44 50.82 -4.57
CA ARG A 45 41.15 51.59 -5.61
C ARG A 45 41.14 50.89 -6.97
N GLY A 46 40.75 49.61 -7.01
CA GLY A 46 40.75 48.78 -8.22
C GLY A 46 42.07 48.04 -8.48
N ALA A 47 42.93 47.91 -7.47
CA ALA A 47 44.19 47.17 -7.51
C ALA A 47 44.08 45.85 -6.73
N GLY A 48 44.89 44.84 -7.06
CA GLY A 48 44.93 43.56 -6.35
C GLY A 48 46.14 42.73 -6.76
N THR A 49 46.56 41.79 -5.92
CA THR A 49 47.77 41.01 -6.18
C THR A 49 47.54 39.85 -7.14
N LEU A 50 48.64 39.35 -7.72
CA LEU A 50 48.64 38.11 -8.51
C LEU A 50 48.09 36.92 -7.70
N ALA A 51 48.31 36.90 -6.38
CA ALA A 51 47.82 35.83 -5.51
C ALA A 51 46.29 35.89 -5.33
N GLU A 52 45.71 37.07 -5.06
CA GLU A 52 44.25 37.27 -4.99
C GLU A 52 43.55 36.85 -6.29
N VAL A 53 44.07 37.31 -7.44
CA VAL A 53 43.49 37.03 -8.75
C VAL A 53 43.52 35.52 -9.04
N VAL A 54 44.64 34.84 -8.77
CA VAL A 54 44.75 33.38 -8.96
C VAL A 54 43.89 32.61 -7.95
N ALA A 55 43.78 33.08 -6.70
CA ALA A 55 42.89 32.49 -5.68
C ALA A 55 41.41 32.58 -6.11
N GLY A 56 40.97 33.75 -6.60
CA GLY A 56 39.62 33.94 -7.14
C GLY A 56 39.32 33.03 -8.34
N ILE A 57 40.26 32.87 -9.28
CA ILE A 57 40.11 31.96 -10.43
C ILE A 57 40.02 30.49 -9.95
N ASN A 58 40.85 30.08 -9.00
CA ASN A 58 40.80 28.73 -8.42
C ASN A 58 39.49 28.47 -7.65
N TRP A 59 38.95 29.47 -6.96
CA TRP A 59 37.65 29.39 -6.30
C TRP A 59 36.50 29.26 -7.32
N VAL A 60 36.49 30.07 -8.37
CA VAL A 60 35.53 29.94 -9.48
C VAL A 60 35.62 28.56 -10.12
N THR A 61 36.82 28.03 -10.34
CA THR A 61 37.06 26.68 -10.90
C THR A 61 36.44 25.56 -10.05
N THR A 62 36.32 25.76 -8.74
CA THR A 62 35.86 24.74 -7.78
C THR A 62 34.40 24.93 -7.34
N HIS A 63 33.86 26.16 -7.42
CA HIS A 63 32.54 26.52 -6.87
C HIS A 63 31.50 26.94 -7.94
N ALA A 64 31.89 27.09 -9.21
CA ALA A 64 30.95 27.49 -10.27
C ALA A 64 29.95 26.38 -10.62
N VAL A 65 28.69 26.56 -10.19
CA VAL A 65 27.57 25.73 -10.63
C VAL A 65 27.32 25.95 -12.12
N ARG A 66 27.61 24.95 -12.95
CA ARG A 66 27.46 24.98 -14.41
C ARG A 66 25.98 24.93 -14.86
N PRO A 67 25.61 25.49 -16.02
CA PRO A 67 26.46 26.25 -16.94
C PRO A 67 26.85 27.61 -16.36
N ALA A 68 28.11 28.01 -16.58
CA ALA A 68 28.70 29.17 -15.93
C ALA A 68 29.60 29.99 -16.88
N VAL A 69 29.61 31.30 -16.66
CA VAL A 69 30.50 32.26 -17.31
C VAL A 69 31.19 33.13 -16.26
N ALA A 70 32.50 33.26 -16.36
CA ALA A 70 33.32 34.18 -15.59
C ALA A 70 33.65 35.41 -16.45
N ASN A 71 33.51 36.60 -15.88
CA ASN A 71 33.83 37.86 -16.55
C ASN A 71 35.01 38.55 -15.84
N MET A 72 36.18 38.58 -16.47
CA MET A 72 37.36 39.29 -15.98
C MET A 72 37.49 40.64 -16.71
N SER A 73 36.81 41.66 -16.17
CA SER A 73 36.95 43.06 -16.62
C SER A 73 38.22 43.73 -16.08
N LEU A 74 39.32 42.98 -16.00
CA LEU A 74 40.64 43.35 -15.47
C LEU A 74 41.73 42.74 -16.34
N GLY A 75 42.97 43.23 -16.21
CA GLY A 75 44.14 42.71 -16.91
C GLY A 75 45.44 43.09 -16.21
N MET A 76 46.53 42.45 -16.60
CA MET A 76 47.89 42.67 -16.09
C MET A 76 48.93 42.33 -17.16
N PRO A 77 50.23 42.68 -17.00
CA PRO A 77 51.30 42.18 -17.85
C PRO A 77 51.32 40.64 -17.93
N ASN A 78 51.90 40.09 -18.99
CA ASN A 78 51.94 38.65 -19.26
C ASN A 78 52.31 37.81 -18.03
N SER A 79 51.38 36.94 -17.61
CA SER A 79 51.47 36.13 -16.38
C SER A 79 51.01 34.70 -16.63
N ALA A 80 51.97 33.81 -16.85
CA ALA A 80 51.72 32.38 -17.06
C ALA A 80 50.95 31.72 -15.90
N SER A 81 50.99 32.28 -14.69
CA SER A 81 50.21 31.77 -13.55
C SER A 81 48.73 32.13 -13.65
N VAL A 82 48.37 33.33 -14.12
CA VAL A 82 46.96 33.65 -14.45
C VAL A 82 46.49 32.80 -15.63
N GLU A 83 47.30 32.68 -16.68
CA GLU A 83 46.88 31.94 -17.88
C GLU A 83 46.68 30.44 -17.60
N ARG A 84 47.56 29.80 -16.82
CA ARG A 84 47.34 28.43 -16.34
C ARG A 84 46.08 28.30 -15.49
N ALA A 85 45.81 29.25 -14.60
CA ALA A 85 44.61 29.22 -13.76
C ALA A 85 43.33 29.37 -14.59
N VAL A 86 43.28 30.34 -15.52
CA VAL A 86 42.14 30.55 -16.41
C VAL A 86 41.96 29.36 -17.35
N GLN A 87 43.03 28.83 -17.95
CA GLN A 87 42.96 27.63 -18.80
C GLN A 87 42.43 26.41 -18.02
N LYS A 88 42.88 26.18 -16.79
CA LYS A 88 42.34 25.13 -15.91
C LYS A 88 40.84 25.32 -15.63
N SER A 89 40.41 26.56 -15.44
CA SER A 89 39.01 26.92 -15.23
C SER A 89 38.14 26.71 -16.48
N ILE A 90 38.67 27.03 -17.67
CA ILE A 90 38.03 26.74 -18.96
C ILE A 90 37.93 25.23 -19.18
N ASN A 91 38.97 24.47 -18.85
CA ASN A 91 38.97 23.01 -18.95
C ASN A 91 37.94 22.35 -17.99
N ALA A 92 37.58 23.01 -16.88
CA ALA A 92 36.48 22.61 -16.01
C ALA A 92 35.08 22.92 -16.60
N GLY A 93 34.98 23.54 -17.78
CA GLY A 93 33.75 23.84 -18.50
C GLY A 93 33.14 25.21 -18.20
N ILE A 94 33.94 26.17 -17.71
CA ILE A 94 33.51 27.54 -17.42
C ILE A 94 33.95 28.44 -18.57
N VAL A 95 33.04 29.22 -19.17
CA VAL A 95 33.44 30.19 -20.21
C VAL A 95 34.09 31.40 -19.56
N TYR A 96 35.26 31.82 -20.03
CA TYR A 96 35.89 33.08 -19.60
C TYR A 96 35.74 34.16 -20.67
N VAL A 97 35.21 35.30 -20.26
CA VAL A 97 35.12 36.53 -21.06
C VAL A 97 36.01 37.57 -20.40
N VAL A 98 36.94 38.15 -21.16
CA VAL A 98 38.02 38.98 -20.61
C VAL A 98 38.15 40.31 -21.36
N ALA A 99 38.52 41.36 -20.64
CA ALA A 99 38.82 42.66 -21.25
C ALA A 99 40.14 42.61 -22.04
N ALA A 100 40.19 43.24 -23.22
CA ALA A 100 41.41 43.28 -24.03
C ALA A 100 42.51 44.22 -23.48
N GLY A 101 42.16 45.16 -22.59
CA GLY A 101 43.03 46.22 -22.07
C GLY A 101 42.78 47.58 -22.71
N ASN A 102 43.24 48.65 -22.06
CA ASN A 102 42.91 50.05 -22.35
C ASN A 102 44.15 50.91 -22.67
N GLU A 103 45.23 50.29 -23.13
CA GLU A 103 46.54 50.92 -23.31
C GLU A 103 46.80 51.33 -24.77
N GLY A 104 45.89 50.99 -25.70
CA GLY A 104 46.04 51.24 -27.13
C GLY A 104 47.08 50.35 -27.81
N THR A 105 47.33 49.15 -27.27
CA THR A 105 48.41 48.23 -27.69
C THR A 105 47.88 46.88 -28.20
N ASN A 106 48.77 45.91 -28.42
CA ASN A 106 48.42 44.55 -28.82
C ASN A 106 47.98 43.72 -27.60
N ALA A 107 46.72 43.26 -27.59
CA ALA A 107 46.12 42.49 -26.49
C ALA A 107 46.86 41.19 -26.15
N CYS A 108 47.72 40.69 -27.04
CA CYS A 108 48.61 39.55 -26.80
C CYS A 108 49.77 39.81 -25.81
N HIS A 109 49.95 41.05 -25.32
CA HIS A 109 51.05 41.43 -24.42
C HIS A 109 50.60 41.55 -22.95
N GLY A 110 49.35 41.21 -22.64
CA GLY A 110 48.82 41.11 -21.28
C GLY A 110 48.06 39.80 -21.06
N SER A 111 47.90 39.44 -19.78
CA SER A 111 47.09 38.30 -19.33
C SER A 111 45.88 38.79 -18.54
N PRO A 112 44.71 38.12 -18.63
CA PRO A 112 44.43 36.93 -19.43
C PRO A 112 44.11 37.20 -20.92
N SER A 113 44.25 38.43 -21.42
CA SER A 113 43.84 38.81 -22.79
C SER A 113 44.60 38.07 -23.92
N GLY A 114 45.84 37.64 -23.67
CA GLY A 114 46.63 36.82 -24.59
C GLY A 114 46.22 35.33 -24.63
N LEU A 115 45.45 34.84 -23.66
CA LEU A 115 45.10 33.42 -23.57
C LEU A 115 44.06 33.03 -24.64
N ALA A 116 44.53 32.36 -25.69
CA ALA A 116 43.74 31.99 -26.87
C ALA A 116 42.56 31.02 -26.62
N ALA A 117 42.30 30.57 -25.38
CA ALA A 117 41.12 29.81 -25.00
C ALA A 117 40.00 30.66 -24.37
N ALA A 118 40.32 31.86 -23.85
CA ALA A 118 39.34 32.82 -23.37
C ALA A 118 38.61 33.50 -24.55
N ILE A 119 37.62 34.34 -24.24
CA ILE A 119 36.96 35.24 -25.18
C ILE A 119 37.41 36.66 -24.85
N THR A 120 38.35 37.20 -25.63
CA THR A 120 38.96 38.51 -25.39
C THR A 120 38.21 39.61 -26.14
N VAL A 121 37.79 40.66 -25.43
CA VAL A 121 36.81 41.64 -25.90
C VAL A 121 37.39 43.06 -25.98
N GLY A 122 37.43 43.60 -27.19
CA GLY A 122 37.73 45.02 -27.44
C GLY A 122 36.49 45.92 -27.31
N ALA A 123 36.70 47.22 -27.16
CA ALA A 123 35.61 48.20 -27.05
C ALA A 123 35.28 48.89 -28.38
N THR A 124 34.01 49.25 -28.57
CA THR A 124 33.54 50.21 -29.59
C THR A 124 32.68 51.32 -28.97
N ASP A 125 32.63 52.47 -29.64
CA ASP A 125 31.63 53.51 -29.40
C ASP A 125 30.33 53.28 -30.20
N SER A 126 29.35 54.17 -30.00
CA SER A 126 28.04 54.14 -30.67
C SER A 126 28.08 54.49 -32.18
N THR A 127 29.27 54.67 -32.75
CA THR A 127 29.49 54.82 -34.20
C THR A 127 30.20 53.61 -34.80
N ASP A 128 30.29 52.50 -34.06
CA ASP A 128 31.05 51.28 -34.37
C ASP A 128 32.58 51.49 -34.45
N ARG A 129 33.10 52.61 -33.94
CA ARG A 129 34.54 52.89 -33.98
C ARG A 129 35.23 52.34 -32.73
N ARG A 130 36.37 51.68 -32.91
CA ARG A 130 37.29 51.34 -31.82
C ARG A 130 37.91 52.65 -31.28
N PRO A 131 37.74 53.00 -29.99
CA PRO A 131 38.42 54.14 -29.40
C PRO A 131 39.93 53.87 -29.31
N ALA A 132 40.75 54.91 -29.39
CA ALA A 132 42.21 54.76 -29.54
C ALA A 132 42.85 53.87 -28.46
N TRP A 133 42.38 54.01 -27.21
CA TRP A 133 42.83 53.26 -26.03
C TRP A 133 42.42 51.77 -26.02
N SER A 134 41.40 51.31 -26.75
CA SER A 134 41.05 49.89 -26.71
C SER A 134 42.17 49.08 -27.37
N ASN A 135 42.74 48.12 -26.64
CA ASN A 135 43.71 47.20 -27.23
C ASN A 135 43.12 46.45 -28.44
N TYR A 136 44.01 45.99 -29.30
CA TYR A 136 43.73 45.43 -30.62
C TYR A 136 44.62 44.21 -30.91
N GLY A 137 44.54 43.64 -32.11
CA GLY A 137 45.44 42.57 -32.55
C GLY A 137 44.82 41.17 -32.51
N ARG A 138 45.64 40.17 -32.87
CA ARG A 138 45.19 38.79 -33.13
C ARG A 138 44.60 38.04 -31.94
N CYS A 139 44.83 38.53 -30.71
CA CYS A 139 44.28 37.95 -29.49
C CYS A 139 42.92 38.52 -29.09
N VAL A 140 42.37 39.51 -29.82
CA VAL A 140 40.97 39.94 -29.67
C VAL A 140 40.07 39.02 -30.51
N ASP A 141 38.97 38.51 -29.94
CA ASP A 141 38.00 37.67 -30.66
C ASP A 141 36.94 38.48 -31.40
N LEU A 142 36.43 39.51 -30.73
CA LEU A 142 35.41 40.45 -31.20
C LEU A 142 35.44 41.74 -30.38
N PHE A 143 34.72 42.75 -30.86
CA PHE A 143 34.45 44.00 -30.15
C PHE A 143 33.01 44.02 -29.61
N ALA A 144 32.76 44.82 -28.57
CA ALA A 144 31.43 45.10 -28.06
C ALA A 144 31.32 46.56 -27.56
N PRO A 145 30.10 47.11 -27.40
CA PRO A 145 29.91 48.46 -26.89
C PRO A 145 30.63 48.67 -25.55
N GLY A 146 31.57 49.63 -25.52
CA GLY A 146 32.45 49.87 -24.37
C GLY A 146 32.73 51.35 -24.11
N VAL A 147 32.04 52.26 -24.78
CA VAL A 147 32.11 53.71 -24.53
C VAL A 147 30.73 54.22 -24.11
N ASN A 148 30.69 55.04 -23.06
CA ASN A 148 29.48 55.65 -22.50
C ASN A 148 28.39 54.63 -22.12
N ILE A 149 28.81 53.48 -21.58
CA ILE A 149 27.91 52.41 -21.15
C ILE A 149 27.30 52.78 -19.80
N THR A 150 25.98 52.82 -19.71
CA THR A 150 25.25 53.14 -18.47
C THR A 150 24.78 51.87 -17.76
N SER A 151 25.07 51.77 -16.46
CA SER A 151 24.77 50.60 -15.63
C SER A 151 24.52 51.00 -14.17
N ALA A 152 24.37 50.01 -13.29
CA ALA A 152 24.26 50.21 -11.85
C ALA A 152 25.54 50.82 -11.23
N SER A 153 25.39 51.51 -10.10
CA SER A 153 26.46 52.16 -9.35
C SER A 153 26.39 51.76 -7.87
N SER A 154 27.54 51.57 -7.20
CA SER A 154 27.58 51.21 -5.78
C SER A 154 27.15 52.35 -4.83
N ARG A 155 26.88 53.55 -5.35
CA ARG A 155 26.46 54.73 -4.56
C ARG A 155 25.11 54.54 -3.84
N SER A 156 24.18 53.76 -4.38
CA SER A 156 22.93 53.37 -3.72
C SER A 156 22.26 52.21 -4.46
N ASN A 157 21.27 51.56 -3.83
CA ASN A 157 20.49 50.46 -4.41
C ASN A 157 19.65 50.83 -5.65
N SER A 158 19.59 52.12 -6.02
CA SER A 158 18.92 52.63 -7.23
C SER A 158 19.81 53.49 -8.13
N ALA A 159 21.06 53.75 -7.73
CA ALA A 159 21.96 54.63 -8.46
C ALA A 159 22.46 53.99 -9.76
N THR A 160 22.57 54.80 -10.81
CA THR A 160 23.27 54.47 -12.05
C THR A 160 24.58 55.25 -12.16
N ALA A 161 25.45 54.79 -13.06
CA ALA A 161 26.62 55.50 -13.52
C ALA A 161 26.89 55.17 -14.99
N THR A 162 27.68 56.00 -15.66
CA THR A 162 28.12 55.79 -17.03
C THR A 162 29.65 55.65 -17.05
N LYS A 163 30.17 54.58 -17.64
CA LYS A 163 31.61 54.28 -17.70
C LYS A 163 32.05 53.84 -19.10
N SER A 164 33.34 53.95 -19.36
CA SER A 164 34.00 53.58 -20.62
C SER A 164 35.23 52.72 -20.34
N GLY A 165 35.49 51.74 -21.21
CA GLY A 165 36.61 50.81 -21.12
C GLY A 165 36.30 49.45 -21.77
N THR A 166 37.32 48.67 -22.09
CA THR A 166 37.15 47.23 -22.45
C THR A 166 36.50 46.43 -21.31
N SER A 167 36.70 46.90 -20.06
CA SER A 167 35.99 46.47 -18.85
C SER A 167 34.46 46.61 -18.93
N MET A 168 33.92 47.52 -19.76
CA MET A 168 32.49 47.69 -20.04
C MET A 168 32.04 46.96 -21.32
N ALA A 169 32.97 46.63 -22.23
CA ALA A 169 32.70 45.80 -23.40
C ALA A 169 32.53 44.31 -23.04
N ALA A 170 33.44 43.76 -22.24
CA ALA A 170 33.41 42.37 -21.75
C ALA A 170 32.05 41.92 -21.16
N PRO A 171 31.37 42.68 -20.26
CA PRO A 171 30.11 42.23 -19.67
C PRO A 171 28.95 42.09 -20.65
N HIS A 172 28.93 42.82 -21.78
CA HIS A 172 27.97 42.57 -22.85
C HIS A 172 28.19 41.17 -23.45
N VAL A 173 29.44 40.79 -23.70
CA VAL A 173 29.79 39.46 -24.20
C VAL A 173 29.49 38.37 -23.17
N ALA A 174 29.75 38.60 -21.88
CA ALA A 174 29.39 37.67 -20.81
C ALA A 174 27.87 37.45 -20.69
N GLY A 175 27.07 38.51 -20.89
CA GLY A 175 25.61 38.40 -21.00
C GLY A 175 25.17 37.57 -22.22
N ALA A 176 25.79 37.77 -23.38
CA ALA A 176 25.50 36.99 -24.59
C ALA A 176 25.87 35.51 -24.41
N VAL A 177 27.03 35.22 -23.81
CA VAL A 177 27.46 33.87 -23.43
C VAL A 177 26.46 33.21 -22.49
N ALA A 178 25.96 33.92 -21.46
CA ALA A 178 24.93 33.39 -20.56
C ALA A 178 23.61 33.07 -21.29
N MET A 179 23.24 33.84 -22.31
CA MET A 179 22.08 33.55 -23.16
C MET A 179 22.29 32.34 -24.07
N ILE A 180 23.49 32.16 -24.65
CA ILE A 180 23.85 30.96 -25.42
C ILE A 180 23.83 29.73 -24.51
N GLN A 181 24.42 29.81 -23.32
CA GLN A 181 24.40 28.74 -22.31
C GLN A 181 22.97 28.39 -21.85
N ALA A 182 22.09 29.37 -21.66
CA ALA A 182 20.69 29.11 -21.32
C ALA A 182 19.90 28.41 -22.44
N ALA A 183 20.31 28.58 -23.71
CA ALA A 183 19.75 27.87 -24.85
C ALA A 183 20.41 26.50 -25.09
N HIS A 184 21.67 26.32 -24.67
CA HIS A 184 22.49 25.15 -24.94
C HIS A 184 23.33 24.75 -23.70
N PRO A 185 22.71 24.27 -22.60
CA PRO A 185 23.37 24.12 -21.30
C PRO A 185 24.45 23.04 -21.23
N GLY A 186 24.54 22.15 -22.22
CA GLY A 186 25.58 21.12 -22.34
C GLY A 186 26.70 21.43 -23.33
N TRP A 187 26.77 22.64 -23.90
CA TRP A 187 27.84 23.00 -24.85
C TRP A 187 29.16 23.33 -24.15
N SER A 188 30.27 22.97 -24.80
CA SER A 188 31.61 23.29 -24.33
C SER A 188 31.93 24.78 -24.46
N PRO A 189 32.92 25.32 -23.70
CA PRO A 189 33.38 26.69 -23.90
C PRO A 189 33.84 27.01 -25.32
N SER A 190 34.45 26.04 -26.02
CA SER A 190 34.86 26.19 -27.43
C SER A 190 33.66 26.27 -28.38
N GLN A 191 32.61 25.46 -28.18
CA GLN A 191 31.37 25.56 -28.96
C GLN A 191 30.65 26.90 -28.74
N ILE A 192 30.61 27.39 -27.49
CA ILE A 192 29.99 28.67 -27.15
C ILE A 192 30.77 29.84 -27.76
N ARG A 193 32.11 29.83 -27.69
CA ARG A 193 32.97 30.83 -28.36
C ARG A 193 32.81 30.79 -29.88
N ALA A 194 32.84 29.61 -30.49
CA ALA A 194 32.66 29.46 -31.93
C ALA A 194 31.29 30.00 -32.38
N ARG A 195 30.22 29.72 -31.64
CA ARG A 195 28.89 30.26 -31.91
C ARG A 195 28.84 31.78 -31.77
N LEU A 196 29.42 32.34 -30.71
CA LEU A 196 29.49 33.79 -30.50
C LEU A 196 30.23 34.50 -31.65
N ILE A 197 31.34 33.92 -32.10
CA ILE A 197 32.14 34.43 -33.23
C ILE A 197 31.38 34.31 -34.56
N SER A 198 30.56 33.27 -34.73
CA SER A 198 29.73 33.05 -35.92
C SER A 198 28.46 33.92 -35.97
N ASP A 199 27.91 34.30 -34.81
CA ASP A 199 26.75 35.19 -34.73
C ASP A 199 27.15 36.68 -34.90
N ALA A 200 28.40 37.04 -34.59
CA ALA A 200 28.88 38.42 -34.59
C ALA A 200 28.77 39.13 -35.94
N THR A 201 28.34 40.40 -35.93
CA THR A 201 28.27 41.25 -37.13
C THR A 201 29.68 41.52 -37.65
N THR A 202 29.97 41.07 -38.88
CA THR A 202 31.26 41.29 -39.52
C THR A 202 31.32 42.65 -40.23
N GLY A 203 32.53 43.19 -40.42
CA GLY A 203 32.77 44.39 -41.24
C GLY A 203 32.51 45.74 -40.56
N ALA A 204 31.60 45.81 -39.58
CA ALA A 204 31.16 47.06 -38.97
C ALA A 204 32.23 47.88 -38.22
N VAL A 205 33.25 47.25 -37.64
CA VAL A 205 34.18 47.90 -36.69
C VAL A 205 35.17 48.82 -37.39
N LYS A 206 34.96 50.13 -37.25
CA LYS A 206 35.84 51.19 -37.79
C LYS A 206 37.10 51.33 -36.94
N SER A 207 38.25 51.56 -37.59
CA SER A 207 39.56 51.73 -36.93
C SER A 207 39.98 50.56 -36.00
N LYS A 208 39.49 49.34 -36.26
CA LYS A 208 39.68 48.11 -35.43
C LYS A 208 41.11 47.76 -35.02
N GLY A 209 42.14 48.33 -35.66
CA GLY A 209 43.55 48.01 -35.45
C GLY A 209 44.09 46.89 -36.36
N THR A 210 45.42 46.84 -36.48
CA THR A 210 46.16 45.84 -37.26
C THR A 210 46.03 44.47 -36.61
N GLY A 211 45.80 43.42 -37.39
CA GLY A 211 45.64 42.04 -36.89
C GLY A 211 44.32 41.71 -36.18
N SER A 212 43.51 42.70 -35.76
CA SER A 212 42.21 42.43 -35.12
C SER A 212 41.19 41.84 -36.10
N PRO A 213 40.31 40.92 -35.67
CA PRO A 213 39.14 40.56 -36.47
C PRO A 213 38.17 41.74 -36.57
N ASN A 214 37.46 41.86 -37.70
CA ASN A 214 36.37 42.83 -37.83
C ASN A 214 35.04 42.16 -37.47
N ARG A 215 34.75 42.08 -36.17
CA ARG A 215 33.55 41.47 -35.59
C ARG A 215 33.02 42.32 -34.45
N LEU A 216 31.73 42.65 -34.48
CA LEU A 216 31.00 43.34 -33.42
C LEU A 216 29.98 42.37 -32.80
N LEU A 217 29.84 42.40 -31.47
CA LEU A 217 28.89 41.54 -30.75
C LEU A 217 27.46 41.70 -31.29
N TYR A 218 26.87 40.59 -31.70
CA TYR A 218 25.46 40.48 -32.03
C TYR A 218 24.83 39.33 -31.27
N VAL A 219 23.56 39.49 -30.89
CA VAL A 219 22.75 38.48 -30.21
C VAL A 219 21.51 38.24 -31.06
N PRO A 220 21.40 37.12 -31.79
CA PRO A 220 20.30 36.91 -32.71
C PRO A 220 18.96 36.84 -32.00
N ARG A 221 17.96 37.54 -32.56
CA ARG A 221 16.57 37.47 -32.11
C ARG A 221 16.08 36.01 -32.19
N PRO A 222 15.63 35.37 -31.10
CA PRO A 222 15.26 33.95 -31.14
C PRO A 222 14.12 33.65 -32.14
N PRO A 223 14.00 32.41 -32.64
CA PRO A 223 12.84 31.98 -33.43
C PRO A 223 11.52 32.11 -32.63
N ALA A 224 10.42 32.39 -33.32
CA ALA A 224 9.10 32.38 -32.68
C ALA A 224 8.69 30.94 -32.37
N THR A 225 8.49 30.61 -31.09
CA THR A 225 7.90 29.33 -30.68
C THR A 225 6.38 29.43 -30.78
N ALA A 226 5.70 28.36 -31.17
CA ALA A 226 4.25 28.35 -31.35
C ALA A 226 3.50 27.77 -30.14
N ILE A 227 2.23 28.13 -29.98
CA ILE A 227 1.31 27.45 -29.06
C ILE A 227 0.88 26.13 -29.73
N ARG A 228 1.29 24.99 -29.14
CA ARG A 228 1.03 23.64 -29.66
C ARG A 228 -0.43 23.23 -29.51
N THR A 229 -1.09 23.65 -28.43
CA THR A 229 -2.47 23.25 -28.17
C THR A 229 -3.40 23.90 -29.22
N THR A 230 -4.03 23.08 -30.06
CA THR A 230 -4.85 23.54 -31.19
C THR A 230 -6.30 23.82 -30.81
N ALA A 231 -6.88 23.00 -29.92
CA ALA A 231 -8.23 23.10 -29.37
C ALA A 231 -8.23 22.80 -27.86
N LEU A 232 -9.27 23.23 -27.13
CA LEU A 232 -9.47 22.86 -25.71
C LEU A 232 -10.48 21.71 -25.62
N PRO A 233 -10.29 20.72 -24.74
CA PRO A 233 -11.27 19.66 -24.53
C PRO A 233 -12.59 20.25 -24.01
N GLY A 234 -13.72 19.67 -24.39
CA GLY A 234 -15.04 20.09 -23.91
C GLY A 234 -15.22 19.84 -22.41
N GLY A 235 -15.98 20.69 -21.74
CA GLY A 235 -16.35 20.54 -20.33
C GLY A 235 -17.85 20.32 -20.14
N ALA A 236 -18.27 20.18 -18.89
CA ALA A 236 -19.67 20.06 -18.51
C ALA A 236 -19.97 20.90 -17.25
N VAL A 237 -21.19 21.43 -17.13
CA VAL A 237 -21.63 22.15 -15.93
C VAL A 237 -21.49 21.26 -14.70
N ALA A 238 -21.12 21.83 -13.55
CA ALA A 238 -21.00 21.12 -12.27
C ALA A 238 -19.95 19.99 -12.21
N ARG A 239 -19.10 19.82 -13.23
CA ARG A 239 -17.95 18.90 -13.22
C ARG A 239 -16.64 19.67 -13.09
N GLY A 240 -15.67 19.09 -12.39
CA GLY A 240 -14.30 19.62 -12.37
C GLY A 240 -13.73 19.63 -13.78
N TYR A 241 -13.04 20.71 -14.13
CA TYR A 241 -12.37 20.89 -15.42
C TYR A 241 -10.92 21.27 -15.16
N SER A 242 -9.99 20.63 -15.85
CA SER A 242 -8.58 21.00 -15.87
C SER A 242 -7.96 20.60 -17.20
N THR A 243 -7.24 21.52 -17.84
CA THR A 243 -6.43 21.25 -19.02
C THR A 243 -5.24 22.19 -19.05
N ARG A 244 -4.14 21.81 -19.69
CA ARG A 244 -2.93 22.64 -19.78
C ARG A 244 -2.63 23.02 -21.22
N VAL A 245 -2.46 24.31 -21.48
CA VAL A 245 -1.95 24.80 -22.75
C VAL A 245 -0.42 24.72 -22.81
N ALA A 246 0.08 24.31 -23.95
CA ALA A 246 1.47 23.94 -24.18
C ALA A 246 2.06 24.65 -25.39
N LEU A 247 3.38 24.81 -25.38
CA LEU A 247 4.17 25.33 -26.48
C LEU A 247 4.75 24.19 -27.33
N THR A 248 5.22 24.49 -28.55
CA THR A 248 5.93 23.51 -29.38
C THR A 248 7.34 23.22 -28.87
N ARG A 249 7.94 24.16 -28.14
CA ARG A 249 9.20 23.99 -27.38
C ARG A 249 9.01 24.54 -25.96
N ALA A 250 9.59 23.88 -24.96
CA ALA A 250 9.56 24.39 -23.59
C ALA A 250 10.26 25.77 -23.52
N LEU A 251 9.54 26.77 -23.00
CA LEU A 251 10.05 28.11 -22.71
C LEU A 251 9.50 28.56 -21.37
N THR A 252 10.33 29.27 -20.61
CA THR A 252 9.94 29.89 -19.34
C THR A 252 9.35 31.29 -19.60
N GLY A 253 8.18 31.57 -19.05
CA GLY A 253 7.40 32.78 -19.33
C GLY A 253 6.09 32.76 -18.54
N ARG A 254 5.14 33.64 -18.89
CA ARG A 254 3.81 33.69 -18.27
C ARG A 254 2.69 33.56 -19.29
N TRP A 255 1.69 32.76 -18.94
CA TRP A 255 0.39 32.71 -19.62
C TRP A 255 -0.56 33.79 -19.09
N SER A 256 -1.41 34.31 -19.97
CA SER A 256 -2.42 35.34 -19.70
C SER A 256 -3.54 35.25 -20.73
N VAL A 257 -4.72 35.82 -20.42
CA VAL A 257 -5.78 36.02 -21.41
C VAL A 257 -5.49 37.34 -22.15
N ALA A 258 -5.44 37.31 -23.48
CA ALA A 258 -5.29 38.50 -24.31
C ALA A 258 -6.62 39.11 -24.74
N SER A 259 -7.63 38.28 -25.02
CA SER A 259 -8.99 38.73 -25.34
C SER A 259 -10.00 37.60 -25.20
N GLY A 260 -11.28 37.96 -25.06
CA GLY A 260 -12.36 37.01 -24.79
C GLY A 260 -12.34 36.48 -23.35
N ASN A 261 -13.41 35.76 -22.97
CA ASN A 261 -13.61 35.29 -21.60
C ASN A 261 -13.61 33.76 -21.52
N LEU A 262 -13.08 33.22 -20.42
CA LEU A 262 -13.32 31.83 -20.05
C LEU A 262 -14.76 31.64 -19.54
N PRO A 263 -15.35 30.44 -19.65
CA PRO A 263 -16.63 30.12 -19.03
C PRO A 263 -16.62 30.41 -17.52
N ARG A 264 -17.71 31.00 -16.99
CA ARG A 264 -17.83 31.35 -15.56
C ARG A 264 -17.53 30.15 -14.67
N GLY A 265 -16.57 30.30 -13.76
CA GLY A 265 -16.08 29.25 -12.88
C GLY A 265 -14.78 28.56 -13.34
N LEU A 266 -14.20 28.99 -14.47
CA LEU A 266 -12.85 28.61 -14.91
C LEU A 266 -11.90 29.81 -14.86
N SER A 267 -10.62 29.56 -14.58
CA SER A 267 -9.53 30.55 -14.56
C SER A 267 -8.32 30.05 -15.36
N LEU A 268 -7.38 30.95 -15.68
CA LEU A 268 -6.09 30.63 -16.30
C LEU A 268 -4.95 30.93 -15.33
N SER A 269 -4.10 29.95 -15.04
CA SER A 269 -2.87 30.15 -14.27
C SER A 269 -1.76 30.73 -15.14
N ALA A 270 -0.82 31.46 -14.52
CA ALA A 270 0.38 31.94 -15.19
C ALA A 270 1.28 30.79 -15.72
N SER A 271 1.12 29.56 -15.22
CA SER A 271 1.81 28.35 -15.65
C SER A 271 1.09 27.56 -16.78
N GLY A 272 -0.03 28.09 -17.28
CA GLY A 272 -0.74 27.57 -18.45
C GLY A 272 -1.87 26.57 -18.17
N TRP A 273 -2.34 26.45 -16.92
CA TRP A 273 -3.50 25.62 -16.59
C TRP A 273 -4.79 26.41 -16.76
N ILE A 274 -5.77 25.86 -17.46
CA ILE A 274 -7.16 26.32 -17.45
C ILE A 274 -7.95 25.35 -16.58
N SER A 275 -8.42 25.80 -15.41
CA SER A 275 -9.06 24.92 -14.43
C SER A 275 -10.18 25.58 -13.64
N GLY A 276 -11.03 24.75 -13.01
CA GLY A 276 -12.14 25.19 -12.15
C GLY A 276 -13.37 24.27 -12.27
N THR A 277 -14.57 24.83 -12.08
CA THR A 277 -15.85 24.12 -12.28
C THR A 277 -16.82 25.02 -13.06
N PRO A 278 -17.21 24.66 -14.30
CA PRO A 278 -18.09 25.49 -15.11
C PRO A 278 -19.48 25.65 -14.49
N GLY A 279 -19.94 26.89 -14.35
CA GLY A 279 -21.24 27.23 -13.76
C GLY A 279 -22.39 27.40 -14.74
N ARG A 280 -22.15 27.47 -16.05
CA ARG A 280 -23.17 27.54 -17.11
C ARG A 280 -22.70 26.84 -18.39
N ALA A 281 -23.66 26.28 -19.13
CA ALA A 281 -23.41 25.71 -20.46
C ALA A 281 -23.27 26.83 -21.51
N GLY A 282 -22.55 26.55 -22.59
CA GLY A 282 -22.32 27.50 -23.69
C GLY A 282 -21.02 27.24 -24.45
N LYS A 283 -20.78 28.04 -25.49
CA LYS A 283 -19.51 28.09 -26.22
C LYS A 283 -18.81 29.40 -25.90
N SER A 284 -17.53 29.35 -25.53
CA SER A 284 -16.68 30.52 -25.30
C SER A 284 -15.48 30.46 -26.23
N ARG A 285 -15.05 31.62 -26.76
CA ARG A 285 -13.78 31.76 -27.48
C ARG A 285 -12.86 32.65 -26.65
N VAL A 286 -11.65 32.18 -26.41
CA VAL A 286 -10.63 32.86 -25.61
C VAL A 286 -9.32 32.91 -26.40
N THR A 287 -8.68 34.06 -26.40
CA THR A 287 -7.34 34.24 -26.98
C THR A 287 -6.33 34.22 -25.87
N LEU A 288 -5.50 33.19 -25.85
CA LEU A 288 -4.47 32.99 -24.83
C LEU A 288 -3.16 33.58 -25.32
N ARG A 289 -2.47 34.29 -24.43
CA ARG A 289 -1.15 34.88 -24.66
C ARG A 289 -0.13 34.19 -23.78
N PHE A 290 0.92 33.64 -24.39
CA PHE A 290 2.17 33.35 -23.69
C PHE A 290 3.13 34.50 -23.94
N THR A 291 3.79 34.97 -22.89
CA THR A 291 4.84 36.01 -22.97
C THR A 291 6.13 35.46 -22.37
N ASP A 292 7.20 35.45 -23.15
CA ASP A 292 8.54 35.08 -22.67
C ASP A 292 9.24 36.26 -21.96
N PHE A 293 10.51 36.08 -21.58
CA PHE A 293 11.29 37.09 -20.86
C PHE A 293 12.05 38.09 -21.76
N VAL A 294 11.93 37.99 -23.08
CA VAL A 294 12.49 38.93 -24.08
C VAL A 294 11.33 39.71 -24.72
N PRO A 295 10.53 40.38 -23.86
CA PRO A 295 9.10 40.73 -23.97
C PRO A 295 8.30 40.23 -25.19
N ARG A 296 8.42 38.96 -25.59
CA ARG A 296 7.75 38.46 -26.79
C ARG A 296 6.44 37.79 -26.43
N SER A 297 5.32 38.41 -26.82
CA SER A 297 4.00 37.78 -26.76
C SER A 297 3.71 36.96 -28.02
N ILE A 298 3.23 35.74 -27.84
CA ILE A 298 2.56 34.93 -28.87
C ILE A 298 1.10 34.69 -28.45
N THR A 299 0.17 34.69 -29.40
CA THR A 299 -1.26 34.54 -29.11
C THR A 299 -1.90 33.45 -29.97
N ARG A 300 -2.83 32.68 -29.38
CA ARG A 300 -3.68 31.75 -30.13
C ARG A 300 -5.12 31.82 -29.61
N SER A 301 -6.07 31.95 -30.52
CA SER A 301 -7.50 31.91 -30.21
C SER A 301 -8.01 30.46 -30.19
N MET A 302 -8.80 30.11 -29.20
CA MET A 302 -9.24 28.75 -28.91
C MET A 302 -10.72 28.74 -28.50
N ALA A 303 -11.46 27.72 -28.92
CA ALA A 303 -12.84 27.51 -28.51
C ALA A 303 -12.93 26.49 -27.37
N LEU A 304 -13.80 26.75 -26.40
CA LEU A 304 -14.17 25.84 -25.32
C LEU A 304 -15.70 25.72 -25.29
N THR A 305 -16.20 24.48 -25.37
CA THR A 305 -17.64 24.17 -25.25
C THR A 305 -17.91 23.53 -23.90
N ILE A 306 -18.81 24.12 -23.11
CA ILE A 306 -19.35 23.54 -21.88
C ILE A 306 -20.76 23.02 -22.16
N LYS A 307 -20.97 21.72 -22.01
CA LYS A 307 -22.28 21.08 -22.15
C LYS A 307 -23.10 21.22 -20.86
N ALA A 308 -24.43 21.24 -21.00
CA ALA A 308 -25.34 21.07 -19.86
C ALA A 308 -25.17 19.66 -19.26
N ASN A 309 -25.42 19.55 -17.94
CA ASN A 309 -25.25 18.33 -17.17
C ASN A 309 -26.44 18.19 -16.21
N ALA A 310 -27.54 17.57 -16.67
CA ALA A 310 -28.68 17.32 -15.81
C ALA A 310 -28.30 16.30 -14.71
N PRO A 311 -28.69 16.51 -13.44
CA PRO A 311 -28.59 15.47 -12.42
C PRO A 311 -29.51 14.29 -12.75
N VAL A 312 -29.22 13.12 -12.20
CA VAL A 312 -30.05 11.92 -12.34
C VAL A 312 -30.38 11.39 -10.95
N ILE A 313 -31.65 11.09 -10.69
CA ILE A 313 -32.12 10.64 -9.36
C ILE A 313 -32.00 9.11 -9.26
N LYS A 314 -31.08 8.65 -8.38
CA LYS A 314 -30.69 7.24 -8.20
C LYS A 314 -31.78 6.42 -7.50
N THR A 315 -32.42 6.98 -6.47
CA THR A 315 -33.43 6.29 -5.66
C THR A 315 -34.60 5.85 -6.55
N ALA A 316 -34.72 4.54 -6.82
CA ALA A 316 -35.63 4.02 -7.85
C ALA A 316 -37.10 4.07 -7.44
N ALA A 317 -37.37 3.62 -6.22
CA ALA A 317 -38.64 3.66 -5.50
C ALA A 317 -38.36 4.05 -4.03
N LEU A 318 -39.42 4.26 -3.25
CA LEU A 318 -39.34 4.44 -1.79
C LEU A 318 -40.01 3.24 -1.09
N PRO A 319 -39.63 2.89 0.15
CA PRO A 319 -40.28 1.82 0.90
C PRO A 319 -41.79 2.04 1.07
N ALA A 320 -42.53 0.95 1.24
CA ALA A 320 -43.90 1.01 1.76
C ALA A 320 -43.89 1.49 3.23
N ALA A 321 -45.01 2.04 3.68
CA ALA A 321 -45.20 2.54 5.02
C ALA A 321 -46.25 1.72 5.78
N THR A 322 -46.17 1.75 7.10
CA THR A 322 -47.15 1.13 8.00
C THR A 322 -47.79 2.23 8.85
N LEU A 323 -49.12 2.23 8.94
CA LEU A 323 -49.88 3.19 9.73
C LEU A 323 -49.42 3.16 11.19
N GLY A 324 -49.04 4.32 11.74
CA GLY A 324 -48.61 4.45 13.14
C GLY A 324 -47.18 3.97 13.45
N ALA A 325 -46.38 3.57 12.45
CA ALA A 325 -44.98 3.19 12.65
C ALA A 325 -44.00 4.25 12.09
N ASP A 326 -42.80 4.34 12.64
CA ASP A 326 -41.75 5.21 12.08
C ASP A 326 -41.40 4.86 10.63
N TYR A 327 -41.26 5.89 9.81
CA TYR A 327 -40.87 5.78 8.41
C TYR A 327 -39.66 6.66 8.11
N GLN A 328 -38.66 6.08 7.44
CA GLN A 328 -37.52 6.80 6.89
C GLN A 328 -37.23 6.37 5.44
N GLY A 329 -36.88 7.33 4.58
CA GLY A 329 -36.48 7.06 3.20
C GLY A 329 -35.62 8.18 2.60
N GLN A 330 -34.50 7.85 1.96
CA GLN A 330 -33.54 8.85 1.48
C GLN A 330 -33.47 8.93 -0.06
N LEU A 331 -33.64 10.14 -0.58
CA LEU A 331 -33.39 10.48 -1.97
C LEU A 331 -31.90 10.77 -2.21
N ARG A 332 -31.35 10.25 -3.32
CA ARG A 332 -29.96 10.49 -3.74
C ARG A 332 -29.88 10.73 -5.25
N THR A 333 -28.94 11.55 -5.72
CA THR A 333 -28.57 11.55 -7.14
C THR A 333 -27.57 10.41 -7.42
N VAL A 334 -27.37 10.05 -8.69
CA VAL A 334 -26.39 9.04 -9.12
C VAL A 334 -24.96 9.47 -8.79
N ASP A 335 -24.70 10.78 -8.83
CA ASP A 335 -23.38 11.39 -8.69
C ASP A 335 -23.17 12.16 -7.37
N SER A 336 -24.06 11.96 -6.39
CA SER A 336 -24.04 12.58 -5.05
C SER A 336 -23.83 14.11 -5.02
N ARG A 337 -24.16 14.84 -6.10
CA ARG A 337 -23.87 16.29 -6.20
C ARG A 337 -24.70 17.09 -5.17
N PRO A 338 -24.13 18.16 -4.57
CA PRO A 338 -24.86 18.98 -3.61
C PRO A 338 -25.95 19.82 -4.27
N GLY A 339 -27.12 19.87 -3.63
CA GLY A 339 -28.29 20.61 -4.09
C GLY A 339 -29.47 20.44 -3.13
N THR A 340 -30.61 21.04 -3.47
CA THR A 340 -31.82 21.00 -2.66
C THR A 340 -32.89 20.10 -3.27
N TRP A 341 -33.59 19.38 -2.40
CA TRP A 341 -34.79 18.62 -2.73
C TRP A 341 -36.03 19.40 -2.30
N ARG A 342 -37.11 19.30 -3.08
CA ARG A 342 -38.45 19.74 -2.67
C ARG A 342 -39.55 18.93 -3.34
N LEU A 343 -40.74 18.95 -2.75
CA LEU A 343 -41.98 18.54 -3.41
C LEU A 343 -42.31 19.53 -4.54
N VAL A 344 -42.87 19.04 -5.65
CA VAL A 344 -43.34 19.90 -6.77
C VAL A 344 -44.71 19.52 -7.34
N LYS A 345 -45.24 18.31 -7.04
CA LYS A 345 -46.62 17.91 -7.38
C LYS A 345 -47.09 16.78 -6.47
N GLY A 346 -48.39 16.69 -6.22
CA GLY A 346 -48.99 15.63 -5.39
C GLY A 346 -48.78 15.83 -3.89
N VAL A 347 -49.19 14.84 -3.10
CA VAL A 347 -49.15 14.87 -1.63
C VAL A 347 -48.40 13.65 -1.08
N VAL A 348 -47.65 13.88 -0.01
CA VAL A 348 -47.02 12.82 0.79
C VAL A 348 -48.05 12.22 1.77
N PRO A 349 -47.85 11.00 2.29
CA PRO A 349 -48.66 10.48 3.40
C PRO A 349 -48.68 11.46 4.57
N ARG A 350 -49.86 11.75 5.13
CA ARG A 350 -49.98 12.64 6.30
C ARG A 350 -49.13 12.10 7.46
N GLY A 351 -48.41 12.99 8.13
CA GLY A 351 -47.43 12.65 9.17
C GLY A 351 -45.99 12.43 8.67
N LEU A 352 -45.75 12.37 7.35
CA LEU A 352 -44.41 12.37 6.77
C LEU A 352 -44.01 13.75 6.24
N THR A 353 -42.73 14.12 6.39
CA THR A 353 -42.15 15.37 5.89
C THR A 353 -40.96 15.10 4.97
N LEU A 354 -40.69 15.99 4.00
CA LEU A 354 -39.52 15.93 3.11
C LEU A 354 -38.54 17.06 3.47
N THR A 355 -37.34 16.71 3.90
CA THR A 355 -36.27 17.68 4.17
C THR A 355 -35.63 18.20 2.88
N THR A 356 -35.02 19.39 2.94
CA THR A 356 -34.23 19.95 1.84
C THR A 356 -33.01 19.09 1.46
N LYS A 357 -32.57 18.20 2.35
CA LYS A 357 -31.52 17.18 2.14
C LYS A 357 -32.05 15.89 1.48
N GLY A 358 -33.34 15.81 1.17
CA GLY A 358 -33.94 14.67 0.46
C GLY A 358 -34.37 13.50 1.35
N THR A 359 -34.48 13.73 2.66
CA THR A 359 -34.92 12.71 3.63
C THR A 359 -36.43 12.80 3.80
N PHE A 360 -37.14 11.69 3.65
CA PHE A 360 -38.48 11.50 4.19
C PHE A 360 -38.38 10.97 5.61
N ALA A 361 -39.08 11.59 6.56
CA ALA A 361 -39.14 11.16 7.95
C ALA A 361 -40.51 11.48 8.59
N GLY A 362 -40.93 10.65 9.55
CA GLY A 362 -42.12 10.83 10.38
C GLY A 362 -42.92 9.55 10.58
N ILE A 363 -44.08 9.67 11.23
CA ILE A 363 -45.02 8.56 11.47
C ILE A 363 -46.26 8.79 10.57
N PRO A 364 -46.58 7.91 9.61
CA PRO A 364 -47.74 8.10 8.75
C PRO A 364 -49.03 7.82 9.54
N ASN A 365 -49.96 8.78 9.53
CA ASN A 365 -51.22 8.72 10.28
C ASN A 365 -52.48 8.59 9.38
N ALA A 366 -52.29 8.26 8.10
CA ALA A 366 -53.35 7.89 7.18
C ALA A 366 -52.95 6.64 6.36
N ALA A 367 -53.89 5.69 6.20
CA ALA A 367 -53.73 4.57 5.28
C ALA A 367 -54.06 5.00 3.84
N GLY A 368 -53.53 4.28 2.84
CA GLY A 368 -53.82 4.53 1.42
C GLY A 368 -52.58 4.59 0.53
N SER A 369 -52.78 5.01 -0.72
CA SER A 369 -51.74 5.06 -1.77
C SER A 369 -51.47 6.50 -2.19
N PHE A 370 -50.32 7.05 -1.82
CA PHE A 370 -49.93 8.44 -2.03
C PHE A 370 -48.92 8.55 -3.18
N THR A 371 -49.22 9.41 -4.17
CA THR A 371 -48.35 9.68 -5.32
C THR A 371 -47.91 11.14 -5.36
N PHE A 372 -46.61 11.35 -5.58
CA PHE A 372 -46.02 12.68 -5.57
C PHE A 372 -44.77 12.77 -6.43
N THR A 373 -44.45 13.98 -6.90
CA THR A 373 -43.25 14.29 -7.67
C THR A 373 -42.34 15.20 -6.87
N VAL A 374 -41.07 14.80 -6.74
CA VAL A 374 -40.00 15.62 -6.14
C VAL A 374 -39.11 16.21 -7.23
N ARG A 375 -38.51 17.36 -6.94
CA ARG A 375 -37.47 18.00 -7.75
C ARG A 375 -36.18 18.11 -6.95
N PHE A 376 -35.09 17.64 -7.52
CA PHE A 376 -33.73 18.00 -7.11
C PHE A 376 -33.23 19.16 -7.96
N ALA A 377 -32.49 20.10 -7.36
CA ALA A 377 -31.76 21.14 -8.09
C ALA A 377 -30.40 21.43 -7.45
N ASP A 378 -29.34 21.47 -8.25
CA ASP A 378 -28.00 21.86 -7.80
C ASP A 378 -27.79 23.38 -7.84
N ARG A 379 -26.70 23.83 -7.21
CA ARG A 379 -26.32 25.26 -7.11
C ARG A 379 -26.00 25.94 -8.46
N TYR A 380 -26.01 25.20 -9.56
CA TYR A 380 -25.78 25.71 -10.91
C TYR A 380 -27.08 25.80 -11.73
N GLY A 381 -28.24 25.49 -11.11
CA GLY A 381 -29.56 25.53 -11.73
C GLY A 381 -29.96 24.25 -12.49
N GLN A 382 -29.06 23.28 -12.60
CA GLN A 382 -29.35 21.99 -13.21
C GLN A 382 -30.25 21.19 -12.27
N HIS A 383 -31.27 20.52 -12.83
CA HIS A 383 -32.32 19.92 -12.02
C HIS A 383 -32.92 18.67 -12.67
N ALA A 384 -33.58 17.86 -11.85
CA ALA A 384 -34.30 16.66 -12.28
C ALA A 384 -35.54 16.46 -11.43
N THR A 385 -36.54 15.79 -12.00
CA THR A 385 -37.81 15.46 -11.34
C THR A 385 -38.07 13.96 -11.42
N ARG A 386 -38.60 13.36 -10.34
CA ARG A 386 -39.02 11.96 -10.32
C ARG A 386 -40.31 11.81 -9.52
N ALA A 387 -41.22 11.01 -10.05
CA ALA A 387 -42.44 10.60 -9.36
C ALA A 387 -42.18 9.37 -8.47
N TYR A 388 -42.88 9.33 -7.34
CA TYR A 388 -42.85 8.23 -6.38
C TYR A 388 -44.27 7.86 -5.96
N LYS A 389 -44.43 6.62 -5.48
CA LYS A 389 -45.64 6.08 -4.88
C LYS A 389 -45.24 5.47 -3.53
N VAL A 390 -45.93 5.86 -2.46
CA VAL A 390 -45.79 5.26 -1.13
C VAL A 390 -47.17 4.75 -0.71
N VAL A 391 -47.24 3.50 -0.28
CA VAL A 391 -48.48 2.87 0.20
C VAL A 391 -48.36 2.70 1.70
N SER A 392 -49.33 3.24 2.45
CA SER A 392 -49.48 3.13 3.90
C SER A 392 -50.52 2.05 4.21
N ARG A 393 -50.14 1.00 4.95
CA ARG A 393 -50.98 -0.18 5.26
C ARG A 393 -51.31 -0.28 6.76
N VAL A 394 -52.43 -0.92 7.08
CA VAL A 394 -52.84 -1.30 8.45
C VAL A 394 -52.38 -2.73 8.73
N ASN A 395 -51.89 -3.01 9.94
CA ASN A 395 -51.47 -4.36 10.35
C ASN A 395 -52.58 -5.11 11.12
N PRO A 396 -52.83 -6.40 10.80
CA PRO A 396 -53.72 -7.24 11.60
C PRO A 396 -53.15 -7.49 13.02
N PRO A 397 -53.99 -7.86 13.99
CA PRO A 397 -53.53 -8.29 15.32
C PRO A 397 -52.82 -9.65 15.27
N VAL A 398 -52.04 -9.95 16.31
CA VAL A 398 -51.31 -11.22 16.48
C VAL A 398 -51.41 -11.66 17.94
N ILE A 399 -51.87 -12.89 18.19
CA ILE A 399 -51.99 -13.47 19.54
C ILE A 399 -50.66 -14.09 19.96
N VAL A 400 -50.10 -13.63 21.08
CA VAL A 400 -48.74 -14.00 21.54
C VAL A 400 -48.70 -14.91 22.76
N THR A 401 -49.82 -15.10 23.48
CA THR A 401 -49.90 -16.13 24.52
C THR A 401 -49.48 -17.49 23.92
N ALA A 402 -48.37 -18.04 24.40
CA ALA A 402 -47.72 -19.17 23.75
C ALA A 402 -48.55 -20.46 23.86
N GLU A 403 -48.97 -20.75 25.08
CA GLU A 403 -49.69 -21.94 25.51
C GLU A 403 -50.60 -21.58 26.69
N LEU A 404 -51.35 -22.56 27.22
CA LEU A 404 -52.12 -22.42 28.46
C LEU A 404 -51.49 -23.36 29.51
N PRO A 405 -51.21 -22.89 30.74
CA PRO A 405 -50.72 -23.77 31.81
C PRO A 405 -51.67 -24.93 32.08
N ALA A 406 -51.16 -26.07 32.52
CA ALA A 406 -52.00 -27.16 33.03
C ALA A 406 -52.76 -26.73 34.30
N GLY A 407 -53.91 -27.34 34.53
CA GLY A 407 -54.68 -27.23 35.77
C GLY A 407 -54.62 -28.52 36.59
N GLU A 408 -54.80 -28.37 37.89
CA GLU A 408 -55.08 -29.49 38.80
C GLU A 408 -56.60 -29.66 38.97
N TYR A 409 -57.04 -30.89 39.20
CA TYR A 409 -58.45 -31.25 39.32
C TYR A 409 -59.03 -30.70 40.62
N GLU A 410 -60.20 -30.05 40.55
CA GLU A 410 -60.84 -29.36 41.68
C GLU A 410 -59.99 -28.22 42.30
N LYS A 411 -58.92 -27.76 41.63
CA LYS A 411 -58.14 -26.56 42.03
C LYS A 411 -58.51 -25.33 41.23
N ARG A 412 -58.32 -24.14 41.81
CA ARG A 412 -58.61 -22.87 41.14
C ARG A 412 -57.61 -22.58 40.01
N TYR A 413 -58.12 -22.30 38.82
CA TYR A 413 -57.36 -22.00 37.61
C TYR A 413 -57.55 -20.54 37.15
N SER A 414 -56.51 -19.90 36.60
CA SER A 414 -56.55 -18.52 36.10
C SER A 414 -55.40 -18.20 35.13
N VAL A 415 -55.70 -17.76 33.90
CA VAL A 415 -54.71 -17.33 32.90
C VAL A 415 -55.26 -16.22 31.99
N ARG A 416 -54.42 -15.25 31.59
CA ARG A 416 -54.83 -14.10 30.77
C ARG A 416 -54.13 -14.06 29.40
N LEU A 417 -54.92 -13.85 28.35
CA LEU A 417 -54.53 -13.81 26.95
C LEU A 417 -53.93 -12.44 26.55
N GLN A 418 -52.99 -12.43 25.60
CA GLN A 418 -52.32 -11.21 25.12
C GLN A 418 -52.10 -11.16 23.60
N THR A 419 -52.15 -9.95 23.05
CA THR A 419 -51.75 -9.58 21.68
C THR A 419 -50.35 -8.95 21.65
N ARG A 420 -49.63 -9.06 20.53
CA ARG A 420 -48.20 -8.65 20.42
C ARG A 420 -47.94 -7.19 20.77
N ASP A 421 -48.89 -6.32 20.45
CA ASP A 421 -48.86 -4.88 20.68
C ASP A 421 -49.76 -4.46 21.86
N ARG A 422 -50.34 -5.43 22.58
CA ARG A 422 -51.31 -5.22 23.67
C ARG A 422 -52.51 -4.35 23.26
N ARG A 423 -52.88 -4.30 21.97
CA ARG A 423 -54.06 -3.55 21.51
C ARG A 423 -55.33 -4.06 22.20
N THR A 424 -56.21 -3.14 22.57
CA THR A 424 -57.52 -3.46 23.15
C THR A 424 -58.46 -4.07 22.10
N GLY A 425 -59.39 -4.91 22.55
CA GLY A 425 -60.34 -5.64 21.70
C GLY A 425 -61.05 -6.74 22.49
N THR A 426 -61.94 -7.48 21.83
CA THR A 426 -62.75 -8.54 22.45
C THR A 426 -62.19 -9.93 22.15
N TRP A 427 -62.20 -10.78 23.16
CA TRP A 427 -61.88 -12.20 23.07
C TRP A 427 -63.15 -13.05 23.06
N ALA A 428 -63.11 -14.16 22.31
CA ALA A 428 -64.17 -15.16 22.27
C ALA A 428 -63.59 -16.56 21.99
N LEU A 429 -64.29 -17.58 22.46
CA LEU A 429 -64.09 -18.96 22.01
C LEU A 429 -64.67 -19.10 20.59
N ALA A 430 -63.94 -19.77 19.70
CA ALA A 430 -64.30 -19.90 18.28
C ALA A 430 -64.52 -21.36 17.85
N VAL A 431 -63.80 -22.32 18.45
CA VAL A 431 -63.96 -23.77 18.25
C VAL A 431 -63.60 -24.48 19.56
N GLY A 432 -64.25 -25.60 19.85
CA GLY A 432 -64.02 -26.42 21.04
C GLY A 432 -64.76 -25.89 22.29
N GLU A 433 -64.59 -26.59 23.41
CA GLU A 433 -65.19 -26.26 24.70
C GLU A 433 -64.11 -26.21 25.79
N LEU A 434 -64.32 -25.38 26.82
CA LEU A 434 -63.46 -25.34 28.00
C LEU A 434 -63.74 -26.55 28.92
N PRO A 435 -62.77 -26.98 29.75
CA PRO A 435 -63.03 -27.93 30.82
C PRO A 435 -64.20 -27.48 31.70
N ALA A 436 -65.08 -28.42 32.07
CA ALA A 436 -66.23 -28.13 32.92
C ALA A 436 -65.80 -27.39 34.20
N GLY A 437 -66.48 -26.28 34.51
CA GLY A 437 -66.13 -25.39 35.63
C GLY A 437 -65.12 -24.28 35.31
N LEU A 438 -64.63 -24.15 34.07
CA LEU A 438 -63.85 -22.99 33.59
C LEU A 438 -64.68 -22.09 32.65
N THR A 439 -64.34 -20.80 32.62
CA THR A 439 -65.02 -19.76 31.82
C THR A 439 -64.00 -18.84 31.14
N LEU A 440 -64.40 -18.19 30.03
CA LEU A 440 -63.64 -17.15 29.33
C LEU A 440 -64.40 -15.82 29.35
N SER A 441 -63.70 -14.75 29.69
CA SER A 441 -64.20 -13.36 29.69
C SER A 441 -63.82 -12.60 28.41
N THR A 442 -64.57 -11.55 28.09
CA THR A 442 -64.41 -10.75 26.87
C THR A 442 -63.11 -9.94 26.83
N ASP A 443 -62.49 -9.65 27.97
CA ASP A 443 -61.17 -9.03 28.10
C ASP A 443 -60.01 -10.05 28.16
N GLY A 444 -60.32 -11.34 28.01
CA GLY A 444 -59.33 -12.39 27.76
C GLY A 444 -58.76 -13.08 29.00
N LEU A 445 -59.46 -13.09 30.13
CA LEU A 445 -59.15 -13.95 31.28
C LEU A 445 -59.93 -15.27 31.19
N ILE A 446 -59.23 -16.41 31.25
CA ILE A 446 -59.81 -17.74 31.48
C ILE A 446 -59.67 -18.06 32.97
N THR A 447 -60.76 -18.41 33.66
CA THR A 447 -60.71 -18.76 35.09
C THR A 447 -61.87 -19.65 35.54
N GLY A 448 -61.69 -20.36 36.66
CA GLY A 448 -62.69 -21.22 37.29
C GLY A 448 -62.05 -22.29 38.18
N THR A 449 -62.72 -23.43 38.33
CA THR A 449 -62.21 -24.65 38.98
C THR A 449 -62.62 -25.86 38.12
N PRO A 450 -61.68 -26.63 37.54
CA PRO A 450 -62.00 -27.65 36.55
C PRO A 450 -62.43 -28.97 37.22
N THR A 451 -63.60 -29.47 36.84
CA THR A 451 -64.24 -30.67 37.41
C THR A 451 -64.18 -31.89 36.47
N THR A 452 -63.28 -31.87 35.48
CA THR A 452 -63.11 -33.00 34.54
C THR A 452 -61.64 -33.14 34.14
N ARG A 453 -61.10 -34.35 34.32
CA ARG A 453 -59.71 -34.71 33.97
C ARG A 453 -59.59 -34.93 32.46
N GLY A 454 -58.42 -34.65 31.89
CA GLY A 454 -58.15 -34.89 30.46
C GLY A 454 -57.54 -33.70 29.73
N ALA A 455 -57.65 -33.72 28.39
CA ALA A 455 -57.08 -32.71 27.49
C ALA A 455 -58.17 -32.07 26.62
N PHE A 456 -58.20 -30.73 26.59
CA PHE A 456 -59.29 -29.94 26.02
C PHE A 456 -58.77 -29.01 24.91
N PRO A 457 -58.90 -29.40 23.62
CA PRO A 457 -58.45 -28.60 22.49
C PRO A 457 -59.45 -27.47 22.18
N ILE A 458 -58.97 -26.22 22.13
CA ILE A 458 -59.79 -25.02 21.91
C ILE A 458 -59.14 -24.07 20.91
N THR A 459 -59.95 -23.27 20.21
CA THR A 459 -59.49 -22.15 19.37
C THR A 459 -60.08 -20.85 19.86
N LEU A 460 -59.22 -19.87 20.13
CA LEU A 460 -59.57 -18.55 20.65
C LEU A 460 -59.46 -17.51 19.53
N ARG A 461 -60.41 -16.57 19.49
CA ARG A 461 -60.47 -15.44 18.56
C ARG A 461 -60.34 -14.12 19.32
N PHE A 462 -59.59 -13.19 18.74
CA PHE A 462 -59.51 -11.79 19.14
C PHE A 462 -60.03 -10.89 18.00
N VAL A 463 -60.71 -9.80 18.34
CA VAL A 463 -61.20 -8.77 17.39
C VAL A 463 -60.90 -7.37 17.95
N ASP A 464 -60.24 -6.51 17.17
CA ASP A 464 -59.98 -5.13 17.58
C ASP A 464 -61.07 -4.14 17.11
N PRO A 465 -61.10 -2.88 17.64
CA PRO A 465 -62.10 -1.88 17.27
C PRO A 465 -62.10 -1.44 15.79
N ALA A 466 -61.09 -1.82 15.00
CA ALA A 466 -61.08 -1.62 13.54
C ALA A 466 -61.67 -2.82 12.77
N GLY A 467 -62.20 -3.83 13.48
CA GLY A 467 -62.76 -5.05 12.91
C GLY A 467 -61.72 -6.10 12.51
N GLN A 468 -60.44 -5.87 12.80
CA GLN A 468 -59.36 -6.79 12.41
C GLN A 468 -59.30 -7.97 13.39
N THR A 469 -59.16 -9.18 12.85
CA THR A 469 -59.27 -10.42 13.63
C THR A 469 -57.94 -11.18 13.71
N ALA A 470 -57.80 -11.97 14.77
CA ALA A 470 -56.76 -13.00 14.92
C ALA A 470 -57.34 -14.25 15.59
N THR A 471 -56.79 -15.42 15.27
CA THR A 471 -57.17 -16.71 15.88
C THR A 471 -55.94 -17.51 16.28
N ARG A 472 -56.05 -18.34 17.33
CA ARG A 472 -55.00 -19.27 17.77
C ARG A 472 -55.59 -20.48 18.49
N MET A 473 -55.03 -21.66 18.20
CA MET A 473 -55.40 -22.94 18.82
C MET A 473 -54.54 -23.22 20.06
N TYR A 474 -55.13 -23.89 21.04
CA TYR A 474 -54.53 -24.30 22.31
C TYR A 474 -55.03 -25.70 22.72
N SER A 475 -54.36 -26.33 23.68
CA SER A 475 -54.87 -27.48 24.43
C SER A 475 -54.65 -27.23 25.92
N LEU A 476 -55.66 -27.52 26.75
CA LEU A 476 -55.63 -27.33 28.20
C LEU A 476 -55.74 -28.70 28.90
N LEU A 477 -54.83 -28.97 29.84
CA LEU A 477 -54.67 -30.28 30.49
C LEU A 477 -55.09 -30.24 31.97
N ILE A 478 -55.81 -31.26 32.45
CA ILE A 478 -56.26 -31.38 33.85
C ILE A 478 -55.82 -32.72 34.49
N ASP A 479 -54.88 -32.63 35.45
CA ASP A 479 -54.56 -33.57 36.55
C ASP A 479 -54.18 -35.04 36.23
N LEU A 480 -52.87 -35.34 36.20
CA LEU A 480 -52.29 -36.59 35.65
C LEU A 480 -51.03 -37.11 36.40
N ASN A 481 -51.18 -37.83 37.53
CA ASN A 481 -50.04 -38.36 38.33
C ASN A 481 -49.19 -39.46 37.64
N PRO A 482 -47.84 -39.44 37.74
CA PRO A 482 -46.95 -40.35 37.01
C PRO A 482 -46.87 -41.82 37.53
N PRO A 483 -46.27 -42.74 36.75
CA PRO A 483 -46.01 -44.15 37.12
C PRO A 483 -44.75 -44.42 37.96
N ILE A 484 -44.50 -45.69 38.33
CA ILE A 484 -43.32 -46.14 39.10
C ILE A 484 -42.81 -47.50 38.57
N ILE A 485 -41.48 -47.65 38.44
CA ILE A 485 -40.78 -48.86 37.94
C ILE A 485 -40.43 -49.82 39.10
N ALA A 486 -40.45 -51.14 38.85
CA ALA A 486 -40.14 -52.18 39.84
C ALA A 486 -38.88 -53.01 39.56
N THR A 487 -38.40 -53.06 38.32
CA THR A 487 -37.14 -53.76 38.00
C THR A 487 -35.95 -52.92 38.46
N THR A 488 -34.97 -53.54 39.13
CA THR A 488 -33.82 -52.84 39.76
C THR A 488 -32.46 -53.14 39.12
N GLU A 489 -32.29 -54.30 38.48
CA GLU A 489 -31.04 -54.74 37.86
C GLU A 489 -31.29 -55.64 36.62
N LEU A 490 -30.24 -55.97 35.86
CA LEU A 490 -30.30 -56.78 34.63
C LEU A 490 -29.25 -57.91 34.65
N PRO A 491 -29.56 -59.13 34.15
CA PRO A 491 -28.57 -60.21 33.99
C PRO A 491 -27.45 -59.85 32.99
N GLY A 492 -26.27 -60.48 33.11
CA GLY A 492 -25.16 -60.31 32.17
C GLY A 492 -25.30 -61.10 30.85
N ALA A 493 -24.49 -60.75 29.84
CA ALA A 493 -24.55 -61.32 28.49
C ALA A 493 -23.17 -61.69 27.90
N THR A 494 -23.16 -62.30 26.70
CA THR A 494 -21.93 -62.68 25.96
C THR A 494 -22.05 -62.30 24.49
N SER A 495 -21.04 -61.61 23.94
CA SER A 495 -21.01 -61.14 22.55
C SER A 495 -20.99 -62.32 21.58
N GLY A 496 -21.99 -62.38 20.70
CA GLY A 496 -22.25 -63.50 19.79
C GLY A 496 -23.22 -64.55 20.32
N SER A 497 -23.70 -64.45 21.57
CA SER A 497 -24.71 -65.35 22.15
C SER A 497 -26.04 -64.63 22.43
N PRO A 498 -27.20 -65.27 22.21
CA PRO A 498 -28.50 -64.65 22.46
C PRO A 498 -28.77 -64.42 23.96
N TYR A 499 -29.53 -63.38 24.26
CA TYR A 499 -29.81 -62.84 25.59
C TYR A 499 -31.28 -62.39 25.71
N THR A 500 -31.87 -62.44 26.91
CA THR A 500 -33.24 -61.98 27.17
C THR A 500 -33.47 -61.55 28.63
N ALA A 501 -34.27 -60.50 28.86
CA ALA A 501 -34.71 -59.99 30.16
C ALA A 501 -36.04 -59.20 30.05
N GLN A 502 -36.83 -59.09 31.13
CA GLN A 502 -38.17 -58.46 31.09
C GLN A 502 -38.38 -57.43 32.21
N LEU A 503 -38.88 -56.23 31.85
CA LEU A 503 -39.13 -55.09 32.73
C LEU A 503 -40.57 -55.07 33.27
N ARG A 504 -40.78 -54.49 34.47
CA ARG A 504 -42.11 -54.34 35.11
C ARG A 504 -42.25 -53.04 35.94
N THR A 505 -43.49 -52.58 36.08
CA THR A 505 -43.91 -51.47 36.96
C THR A 505 -44.42 -51.99 38.31
N GLN A 506 -44.41 -51.15 39.35
CA GLN A 506 -44.72 -51.57 40.73
C GLN A 506 -46.19 -51.98 40.93
N ASP A 507 -47.11 -51.33 40.23
CA ASP A 507 -48.55 -51.64 40.20
C ASP A 507 -48.97 -52.44 38.96
N GLN A 508 -48.00 -52.89 38.15
CA GLN A 508 -48.19 -53.62 36.88
C GLN A 508 -49.10 -52.90 35.86
N ARG A 509 -49.25 -51.57 35.95
CA ARG A 509 -50.13 -50.81 35.03
C ARG A 509 -49.69 -50.95 33.56
N PRO A 510 -50.63 -50.96 32.59
CA PRO A 510 -50.31 -51.08 31.16
C PRO A 510 -49.71 -49.78 30.59
N GLY A 511 -48.77 -49.94 29.66
CA GLY A 511 -48.07 -48.84 28.99
C GLY A 511 -46.91 -49.35 28.13
N THR A 512 -46.09 -48.43 27.60
CA THR A 512 -44.97 -48.71 26.70
C THR A 512 -43.62 -48.36 27.33
N TRP A 513 -42.60 -49.18 27.06
CA TRP A 513 -41.22 -48.96 27.47
C TRP A 513 -40.37 -48.39 26.33
N SER A 514 -39.37 -47.58 26.69
CA SER A 514 -38.45 -46.89 25.78
C SER A 514 -37.08 -46.67 26.45
N ILE A 515 -36.07 -46.27 25.68
CA ILE A 515 -34.74 -45.90 26.18
C ILE A 515 -34.60 -44.38 26.11
N THR A 516 -34.00 -43.76 27.11
CA THR A 516 -33.88 -42.28 27.21
C THR A 516 -32.46 -41.77 27.34
N ASP A 517 -31.55 -42.56 27.92
CA ASP A 517 -30.13 -42.22 28.00
C ASP A 517 -29.28 -43.50 27.99
N GLY A 518 -28.00 -43.38 27.62
CA GLY A 518 -27.12 -44.50 27.31
C GLY A 518 -27.61 -45.35 26.12
N THR A 519 -26.97 -46.49 25.92
CA THR A 519 -27.31 -47.42 24.84
C THR A 519 -27.25 -48.87 25.31
N LEU A 520 -28.13 -49.70 24.74
CA LEU A 520 -27.96 -51.15 24.84
C LEU A 520 -26.69 -51.56 24.08
N PRO A 521 -25.94 -52.56 24.58
CA PRO A 521 -24.88 -53.21 23.84
C PRO A 521 -25.35 -53.61 22.44
N VAL A 522 -24.59 -53.20 21.42
CA VAL A 522 -24.95 -53.30 19.99
C VAL A 522 -25.41 -54.73 19.66
N GLY A 523 -26.64 -54.88 19.16
CA GLY A 523 -27.24 -56.18 18.84
C GLY A 523 -28.29 -56.69 19.84
N LEU A 524 -28.47 -56.01 20.98
CA LEU A 524 -29.67 -56.11 21.81
C LEU A 524 -30.74 -55.08 21.38
N THR A 525 -32.00 -55.44 21.59
CA THR A 525 -33.17 -54.60 21.30
C THR A 525 -34.14 -54.61 22.48
N MET A 526 -35.10 -53.68 22.51
CA MET A 526 -36.18 -53.67 23.50
C MET A 526 -37.54 -53.48 22.83
N THR A 527 -38.53 -54.27 23.22
CA THR A 527 -39.92 -54.10 22.77
C THR A 527 -40.65 -53.04 23.59
N PRO A 528 -41.72 -52.42 23.06
CA PRO A 528 -42.60 -51.55 23.85
C PRO A 528 -43.23 -52.26 25.06
N ALA A 529 -43.32 -53.59 25.09
CA ALA A 529 -43.79 -54.36 26.24
C ALA A 529 -42.70 -54.56 27.33
N GLY A 530 -41.50 -53.99 27.16
CA GLY A 530 -40.41 -54.08 28.13
C GLY A 530 -39.59 -55.38 28.07
N LEU A 531 -39.69 -56.14 26.99
CA LEU A 531 -38.82 -57.29 26.74
C LEU A 531 -37.52 -56.81 26.08
N LEU A 532 -36.40 -56.96 26.78
CA LEU A 532 -35.04 -56.80 26.29
C LEU A 532 -34.59 -58.12 25.66
N ALA A 533 -34.22 -58.15 24.38
CA ALA A 533 -33.75 -59.37 23.72
C ALA A 533 -32.84 -59.10 22.52
N GLY A 534 -31.94 -60.04 22.20
CA GLY A 534 -31.08 -59.99 21.02
C GLY A 534 -29.77 -60.75 21.22
N THR A 535 -28.76 -60.45 20.39
CA THR A 535 -27.41 -61.05 20.45
C THR A 535 -26.39 -59.90 20.40
N PRO A 536 -25.67 -59.59 21.49
CA PRO A 536 -24.76 -58.44 21.50
C PRO A 536 -23.50 -58.73 20.67
N ALA A 537 -22.83 -57.68 20.19
CA ALA A 537 -21.79 -57.76 19.15
C ALA A 537 -20.40 -57.25 19.59
N THR A 538 -20.23 -56.82 20.85
CA THR A 538 -18.92 -56.38 21.37
C THR A 538 -18.82 -56.64 22.88
N ALA A 539 -17.60 -56.89 23.37
CA ALA A 539 -17.32 -56.94 24.81
C ALA A 539 -17.43 -55.54 25.43
N GLY A 540 -17.87 -55.46 26.69
CA GLY A 540 -17.89 -54.21 27.46
C GLY A 540 -19.03 -54.17 28.48
N SER A 541 -19.07 -53.12 29.29
CA SER A 541 -20.22 -52.82 30.15
C SER A 541 -20.67 -51.39 29.88
N THR A 542 -21.97 -51.18 29.66
CA THR A 542 -22.53 -49.84 29.43
C THR A 542 -23.69 -49.54 30.39
N PRO A 543 -23.75 -48.33 30.97
CA PRO A 543 -24.94 -47.85 31.66
C PRO A 543 -26.00 -47.41 30.64
N LEU A 544 -27.28 -47.57 31.00
CA LEU A 544 -28.43 -47.11 30.22
C LEU A 544 -29.65 -46.80 31.10
N THR A 545 -30.50 -45.88 30.64
CA THR A 545 -31.68 -45.40 31.36
C THR A 545 -32.94 -45.63 30.55
N LEU A 546 -33.91 -46.33 31.16
CA LEU A 546 -35.15 -46.78 30.53
C LEU A 546 -36.33 -45.97 31.06
N LEU A 547 -37.30 -45.68 30.20
CA LEU A 547 -38.49 -44.88 30.48
C LEU A 547 -39.76 -45.67 30.13
N PHE A 548 -40.66 -45.80 31.10
CA PHE A 548 -42.02 -46.30 30.92
C PHE A 548 -42.99 -45.14 30.71
N THR A 549 -44.01 -45.34 29.87
CA THR A 549 -45.06 -44.36 29.51
C THR A 549 -46.42 -45.03 29.54
N ASP A 550 -47.38 -44.55 30.33
CA ASP A 550 -48.74 -45.13 30.36
C ASP A 550 -49.68 -44.59 29.27
N SER A 551 -50.89 -45.15 29.20
CA SER A 551 -51.90 -44.79 28.17
C SER A 551 -52.35 -43.33 28.22
N LEU A 552 -52.05 -42.58 29.29
CA LEU A 552 -52.29 -41.14 29.42
C LEU A 552 -51.02 -40.31 29.19
N GLN A 553 -49.99 -40.91 28.57
CA GLN A 553 -48.69 -40.31 28.24
C GLN A 553 -47.86 -39.87 29.46
N ARG A 554 -48.09 -40.47 30.63
CA ARG A 554 -47.37 -40.14 31.88
C ARG A 554 -46.20 -41.09 32.07
N THR A 555 -45.05 -40.58 32.51
CA THR A 555 -43.77 -41.31 32.39
C THR A 555 -42.97 -41.46 33.68
N ALA A 556 -42.09 -42.47 33.74
CA ALA A 556 -41.14 -42.72 34.84
C ALA A 556 -39.87 -43.41 34.31
N SER A 557 -38.71 -43.15 34.92
CA SER A 557 -37.40 -43.61 34.44
C SER A 557 -36.55 -44.31 35.51
N GLN A 558 -35.69 -45.24 35.08
CA GLN A 558 -34.75 -45.99 35.93
C GLN A 558 -33.47 -46.36 35.15
N SER A 559 -32.31 -46.30 35.80
CA SER A 559 -31.00 -46.63 35.20
C SER A 559 -30.46 -48.01 35.61
N TYR A 560 -29.70 -48.63 34.72
CA TYR A 560 -29.11 -49.96 34.84
C TYR A 560 -27.69 -49.98 34.24
N ALA A 561 -26.90 -51.02 34.52
CA ALA A 561 -25.64 -51.30 33.84
C ALA A 561 -25.62 -52.74 33.31
N LEU A 562 -25.27 -52.94 32.04
CA LEU A 562 -25.33 -54.25 31.37
C LEU A 562 -23.95 -54.65 30.82
N THR A 563 -23.43 -55.77 31.32
CA THR A 563 -22.08 -56.27 31.02
C THR A 563 -22.10 -57.44 30.03
N VAL A 564 -21.15 -57.42 29.07
CA VAL A 564 -21.05 -58.33 27.93
C VAL A 564 -19.62 -58.88 27.78
N ALA A 565 -19.47 -60.21 27.70
CA ALA A 565 -18.21 -60.90 27.39
C ALA A 565 -17.85 -60.91 25.87
N PRO A 566 -16.63 -61.27 25.42
CA PRO A 566 -16.16 -61.02 24.04
C PRO A 566 -16.66 -61.93 22.90
N GLY A 567 -16.54 -61.42 21.67
CA GLY A 567 -16.92 -62.06 20.38
C GLY A 567 -16.07 -61.56 19.19
N PRO A 568 -16.53 -61.70 17.92
CA PRO A 568 -15.72 -61.58 16.68
C PRO A 568 -14.98 -60.25 16.40
N ALA A 569 -14.17 -60.22 15.31
CA ALA A 569 -13.22 -59.16 14.95
C ALA A 569 -13.72 -58.17 13.88
N VAL A 570 -13.22 -56.91 13.87
CA VAL A 570 -13.55 -55.84 12.89
C VAL A 570 -12.39 -54.86 12.68
N ILE A 571 -12.15 -54.39 11.44
CA ILE A 571 -11.06 -53.48 11.03
C ILE A 571 -11.44 -51.98 11.20
N SER A 572 -10.60 -51.19 11.88
CA SER A 572 -10.84 -49.76 12.16
C SER A 572 -10.12 -48.77 11.25
N THR A 573 -9.09 -49.17 10.50
CA THR A 573 -8.41 -48.23 9.61
C THR A 573 -9.37 -47.73 8.52
N ASP A 574 -9.63 -46.43 8.51
CA ASP A 574 -10.49 -45.74 7.54
C ASP A 574 -9.69 -45.22 6.32
N VAL A 575 -8.50 -44.70 6.58
CA VAL A 575 -7.59 -44.06 5.61
C VAL A 575 -6.14 -44.37 5.97
N VAL A 576 -5.24 -44.23 4.99
CA VAL A 576 -3.78 -44.29 5.20
C VAL A 576 -3.11 -43.03 4.62
N PRO A 577 -1.92 -42.63 5.09
CA PRO A 577 -1.19 -41.48 4.53
C PRO A 577 -0.93 -41.63 3.03
N ALA A 578 -0.71 -40.51 2.33
CA ALA A 578 -0.29 -40.55 0.95
C ALA A 578 1.24 -40.74 0.86
N GLY A 579 1.68 -41.71 0.05
CA GLY A 579 3.10 -41.92 -0.27
C GLY A 579 3.58 -41.09 -1.45
N ALA A 580 4.85 -41.26 -1.81
CA ALA A 580 5.47 -40.69 -3.01
C ALA A 580 6.29 -41.76 -3.75
N VAL A 581 6.43 -41.62 -5.07
CA VAL A 581 7.29 -42.51 -5.88
C VAL A 581 8.76 -42.34 -5.49
N GLY A 582 9.45 -43.45 -5.25
CA GLY A 582 10.88 -43.51 -4.91
C GLY A 582 11.19 -43.47 -3.41
N GLU A 583 10.23 -43.08 -2.56
CA GLU A 583 10.43 -42.92 -1.12
C GLU A 583 10.02 -44.16 -0.30
N ALA A 584 10.60 -44.33 0.88
CA ALA A 584 10.20 -45.39 1.81
C ALA A 584 8.84 -45.06 2.44
N TYR A 585 7.83 -45.88 2.16
CA TYR A 585 6.48 -45.75 2.68
C TYR A 585 6.21 -46.77 3.79
N HIS A 586 5.47 -46.35 4.83
CA HIS A 586 5.01 -47.22 5.91
C HIS A 586 3.68 -46.71 6.48
N ALA A 587 2.64 -47.56 6.49
CA ALA A 587 1.36 -47.30 7.14
C ALA A 587 0.85 -48.56 7.87
N GLN A 588 0.39 -48.40 9.11
CA GLN A 588 -0.03 -49.53 9.97
C GLN A 588 -1.55 -49.66 10.03
N LEU A 589 -2.06 -50.87 9.79
CA LEU A 589 -3.47 -51.22 9.90
C LEU A 589 -3.87 -51.59 11.34
N SER A 590 -5.14 -51.35 11.67
CA SER A 590 -5.69 -51.46 13.03
C SER A 590 -7.13 -51.99 13.05
N LEU A 591 -7.57 -52.45 14.24
CA LEU A 591 -8.89 -53.02 14.52
C LEU A 591 -9.72 -52.12 15.42
N ILE A 592 -11.04 -52.26 15.42
CA ILE A 592 -11.95 -51.51 16.32
C ILE A 592 -11.71 -51.93 17.78
N ALA A 593 -11.40 -53.21 17.99
CA ALA A 593 -10.90 -53.75 19.25
C ALA A 593 -9.66 -54.61 18.95
N ALA A 594 -8.49 -54.14 19.40
CA ALA A 594 -7.21 -54.81 19.19
C ALA A 594 -7.20 -56.23 19.80
N ARG A 595 -6.67 -57.19 19.04
CA ARG A 595 -6.63 -58.62 19.38
C ARG A 595 -5.57 -59.34 18.53
N PRO A 596 -5.08 -60.53 18.94
CA PRO A 596 -4.09 -61.27 18.16
C PRO A 596 -4.65 -61.80 16.84
N GLY A 597 -3.82 -61.85 15.79
CA GLY A 597 -4.20 -62.36 14.47
C GLY A 597 -3.24 -61.92 13.36
N MET A 598 -3.59 -62.22 12.11
CA MET A 598 -2.77 -61.97 10.92
C MET A 598 -3.51 -61.16 9.85
N TRP A 599 -2.79 -60.26 9.21
CA TRP A 599 -3.26 -59.45 8.08
C TRP A 599 -2.89 -60.07 6.72
N SER A 600 -3.72 -59.81 5.71
CA SER A 600 -3.52 -60.26 4.32
C SER A 600 -4.26 -59.35 3.33
N ILE A 601 -3.95 -59.46 2.03
CA ILE A 601 -4.75 -58.83 0.97
C ILE A 601 -5.87 -59.79 0.56
N GLY A 602 -7.11 -59.31 0.58
CA GLY A 602 -8.29 -60.08 0.22
C GLY A 602 -8.58 -60.07 -1.28
N GLN A 603 -8.59 -58.89 -1.89
CA GLN A 603 -8.87 -58.63 -3.31
C GLN A 603 -8.16 -57.35 -3.79
N GLY A 604 -7.80 -57.32 -5.07
CA GLY A 604 -7.00 -56.24 -5.66
C GLY A 604 -5.51 -56.35 -5.35
N THR A 605 -4.75 -55.31 -5.70
CA THR A 605 -3.30 -55.21 -5.47
C THR A 605 -2.95 -53.85 -4.87
N LEU A 606 -1.81 -53.78 -4.16
CA LEU A 606 -1.22 -52.52 -3.73
C LEU A 606 -0.54 -51.79 -4.92
N PRO A 607 -0.29 -50.48 -4.81
CA PRO A 607 0.59 -49.75 -5.74
C PRO A 607 1.94 -50.46 -5.94
N PRO A 608 2.50 -50.50 -7.17
CA PRO A 608 3.76 -51.18 -7.44
C PRO A 608 4.88 -50.74 -6.50
N GLY A 609 5.58 -51.70 -5.90
CA GLY A 609 6.62 -51.45 -4.89
C GLY A 609 6.15 -51.45 -3.43
N LEU A 610 4.84 -51.56 -3.17
CA LEU A 610 4.27 -51.73 -1.81
C LEU A 610 3.81 -53.17 -1.54
N THR A 611 3.92 -53.59 -0.28
CA THR A 611 3.52 -54.90 0.24
C THR A 611 2.77 -54.75 1.57
N LEU A 612 1.98 -55.74 1.97
CA LEU A 612 1.33 -55.81 3.28
C LEU A 612 1.96 -56.94 4.10
N SER A 613 2.47 -56.63 5.29
CA SER A 613 2.96 -57.63 6.24
C SER A 613 1.82 -58.38 6.96
N PRO A 614 2.08 -59.60 7.48
CA PRO A 614 1.14 -60.29 8.37
C PRO A 614 0.82 -59.52 9.66
N THR A 615 1.65 -58.54 10.05
CA THR A 615 1.43 -57.68 11.23
C THR A 615 0.63 -56.41 10.92
N GLY A 616 0.20 -56.19 9.66
CA GLY A 616 -0.64 -55.06 9.28
C GLY A 616 0.11 -53.85 8.71
N ALA A 617 1.42 -53.95 8.47
CA ALA A 617 2.19 -52.86 7.90
C ALA A 617 2.11 -52.88 6.36
N ILE A 618 1.48 -51.88 5.75
CA ILE A 618 1.64 -51.59 4.32
C ILE A 618 2.96 -50.83 4.17
N ALA A 619 3.98 -51.49 3.61
CA ALA A 619 5.34 -50.96 3.53
C ALA A 619 6.05 -51.32 2.21
N GLY A 620 7.04 -50.50 1.85
CA GLY A 620 7.88 -50.68 0.66
C GLY A 620 8.30 -49.33 0.05
N THR A 621 8.73 -49.36 -1.21
CA THR A 621 9.15 -48.16 -1.95
C THR A 621 8.36 -48.09 -3.25
N PRO A 622 7.36 -47.18 -3.38
CA PRO A 622 6.52 -47.15 -4.57
C PRO A 622 7.30 -46.83 -5.85
N THR A 623 7.10 -47.60 -6.90
CA THR A 623 7.78 -47.44 -8.20
C THR A 623 6.93 -46.74 -9.27
N GLY A 624 5.66 -46.43 -8.97
CA GLY A 624 4.76 -45.71 -9.87
C GLY A 624 3.65 -44.95 -9.13
N ALA A 625 3.25 -43.81 -9.69
CA ALA A 625 2.23 -42.94 -9.11
C ALA A 625 0.82 -43.49 -9.40
N ALA A 626 0.03 -43.73 -8.37
CA ALA A 626 -1.31 -44.30 -8.49
C ALA A 626 -2.14 -44.04 -7.22
N SER A 627 -3.46 -43.91 -7.37
CA SER A 627 -4.41 -44.03 -6.26
C SER A 627 -5.23 -45.29 -6.50
N ILE A 628 -5.04 -46.32 -5.65
CA ILE A 628 -5.60 -47.66 -5.84
C ILE A 628 -6.39 -48.05 -4.60
N THR A 629 -7.62 -48.52 -4.79
CA THR A 629 -8.43 -49.12 -3.72
C THR A 629 -8.21 -50.63 -3.69
N VAL A 630 -7.83 -51.15 -2.52
CA VAL A 630 -7.49 -52.56 -2.26
C VAL A 630 -8.27 -53.08 -1.06
N ALA A 631 -8.63 -54.37 -1.04
CA ALA A 631 -9.25 -54.99 0.13
C ALA A 631 -8.18 -55.57 1.05
N VAL A 632 -8.13 -55.07 2.29
CA VAL A 632 -7.32 -55.60 3.38
C VAL A 632 -8.16 -56.53 4.24
N ARG A 633 -7.56 -57.65 4.69
CA ARG A 633 -8.18 -58.71 5.47
C ARG A 633 -7.41 -58.92 6.76
N PHE A 634 -8.12 -59.21 7.85
CA PHE A 634 -7.56 -59.64 9.12
C PHE A 634 -8.24 -60.92 9.60
N THR A 635 -7.48 -61.87 10.13
CA THR A 635 -7.98 -63.10 10.74
C THR A 635 -7.48 -63.19 12.18
N ASP A 636 -8.38 -63.20 13.17
CA ASP A 636 -8.02 -63.28 14.59
C ASP A 636 -7.58 -64.69 15.02
N SER A 637 -6.96 -64.81 16.20
CA SER A 637 -6.44 -66.08 16.73
C SER A 637 -7.51 -67.15 16.97
N ASN A 638 -8.78 -66.79 16.96
CA ASN A 638 -9.92 -67.70 17.10
C ASN A 638 -10.56 -68.04 15.74
N GLY A 639 -9.97 -67.56 14.64
CA GLY A 639 -10.41 -67.80 13.27
C GLY A 639 -11.43 -66.79 12.72
N PHE A 640 -11.77 -65.73 13.46
CA PHE A 640 -12.74 -64.73 12.96
C PHE A 640 -12.09 -63.79 11.93
N ILE A 641 -12.68 -63.73 10.73
CA ILE A 641 -12.18 -62.93 9.61
C ILE A 641 -12.95 -61.60 9.52
N ALA A 642 -12.23 -60.51 9.29
CA ALA A 642 -12.75 -59.20 8.92
C ALA A 642 -12.11 -58.71 7.61
N GLU A 643 -12.85 -57.96 6.80
CA GLU A 643 -12.35 -57.36 5.55
C GLU A 643 -12.80 -55.92 5.38
N ARG A 644 -11.98 -55.11 4.71
CA ARG A 644 -12.25 -53.69 4.43
C ARG A 644 -11.53 -53.19 3.19
N LEU A 645 -12.19 -52.31 2.41
CA LEU A 645 -11.56 -51.58 1.30
C LEU A 645 -10.83 -50.33 1.81
N LEU A 646 -9.62 -50.08 1.30
CA LEU A 646 -8.79 -48.91 1.59
C LEU A 646 -8.20 -48.34 0.31
N THR A 647 -8.21 -47.01 0.15
CA THR A 647 -7.55 -46.32 -0.96
C THR A 647 -6.14 -45.88 -0.55
N VAL A 648 -5.14 -46.44 -1.21
CA VAL A 648 -3.72 -46.09 -1.04
C VAL A 648 -3.32 -45.15 -2.17
N THR A 649 -2.95 -43.91 -1.82
CA THR A 649 -2.51 -42.91 -2.80
C THR A 649 -1.00 -42.74 -2.74
N VAL A 650 -0.33 -43.04 -3.85
CA VAL A 650 1.06 -42.70 -4.13
C VAL A 650 1.06 -41.52 -5.07
N ASN A 651 1.46 -40.36 -4.55
CA ASN A 651 1.66 -39.15 -5.34
C ASN A 651 2.80 -39.36 -6.34
N PRO A 652 2.79 -38.65 -7.49
CA PRO A 652 3.99 -38.54 -8.33
C PRO A 652 5.18 -38.06 -7.50
N PRO A 653 6.43 -38.37 -7.92
CA PRO A 653 7.61 -37.89 -7.21
C PRO A 653 7.53 -36.36 -7.11
N PRO A 654 7.86 -35.76 -5.96
CA PRO A 654 7.56 -34.36 -5.67
C PRO A 654 8.09 -33.46 -6.79
N SER A 655 7.19 -32.70 -7.42
CA SER A 655 7.50 -31.82 -8.55
C SER A 655 8.72 -30.97 -8.22
N THR A 656 9.78 -31.11 -9.03
CA THR A 656 11.17 -30.79 -8.67
C THR A 656 11.29 -29.56 -7.79
N LEU A 657 11.56 -29.79 -6.50
CA LEU A 657 11.81 -28.73 -5.55
C LEU A 657 13.10 -28.02 -5.98
N VAL A 658 12.97 -26.81 -6.53
CA VAL A 658 14.12 -25.94 -6.87
C VAL A 658 14.62 -25.26 -5.59
N THR A 659 14.92 -26.10 -4.58
CA THR A 659 15.64 -25.73 -3.38
C THR A 659 17.11 -25.62 -3.72
N GLN A 660 17.55 -24.39 -3.97
CA GLN A 660 18.96 -24.06 -4.03
C GLN A 660 19.40 -23.57 -2.66
N THR A 661 20.00 -24.50 -1.92
CA THR A 661 20.74 -24.25 -0.67
C THR A 661 22.05 -23.48 -0.97
N TRP A 662 22.58 -22.77 0.03
CA TRP A 662 23.60 -21.74 -0.14
C TRP A 662 24.71 -21.67 0.91
N ASN A 663 24.61 -22.41 2.02
CA ASN A 663 25.76 -22.79 2.86
C ASN A 663 26.55 -21.61 3.50
N THR A 664 26.08 -20.37 3.33
CA THR A 664 26.74 -19.10 3.71
C THR A 664 25.84 -17.84 3.77
N PRO A 665 24.50 -17.84 3.51
CA PRO A 665 23.75 -16.59 3.53
C PRO A 665 23.61 -16.05 4.96
N PHE A 666 23.83 -14.74 5.11
CA PHE A 666 23.70 -14.04 6.39
C PHE A 666 22.78 -12.84 6.19
N GLY A 667 21.48 -13.08 6.05
CA GLY A 667 20.47 -12.01 6.03
C GLY A 667 19.30 -12.27 5.10
N ASP A 668 18.26 -11.48 5.33
CA ASP A 668 16.91 -11.70 4.80
C ASP A 668 16.84 -11.68 3.26
N PRO A 669 16.02 -12.54 2.65
CA PRO A 669 15.81 -12.55 1.21
C PRO A 669 14.87 -11.45 0.74
N ALA A 670 15.14 -10.94 -0.46
CA ALA A 670 14.24 -10.09 -1.23
C ALA A 670 13.90 -10.77 -2.55
N LEU A 671 12.63 -11.16 -2.71
CA LEU A 671 12.11 -11.79 -3.93
C LEU A 671 11.55 -10.71 -4.86
N SER A 672 11.82 -10.80 -6.16
CA SER A 672 11.25 -9.90 -7.16
C SER A 672 9.76 -10.16 -7.37
N ALA A 673 9.01 -9.14 -7.77
CA ALA A 673 7.57 -9.27 -7.92
C ALA A 673 7.15 -10.21 -9.08
N ASP A 674 8.00 -10.39 -10.10
CA ASP A 674 7.82 -11.45 -11.12
C ASP A 674 8.14 -12.87 -10.60
N GLY A 675 8.60 -13.00 -9.35
CA GLY A 675 8.97 -14.25 -8.69
C GLY A 675 10.20 -14.94 -9.30
N ARG A 676 10.92 -14.30 -10.23
CA ARG A 676 12.05 -14.91 -10.96
C ARG A 676 13.38 -14.73 -10.26
N TYR A 677 13.58 -13.65 -9.53
CA TYR A 677 14.87 -13.29 -8.95
C TYR A 677 14.77 -13.22 -7.43
N VAL A 678 15.73 -13.85 -6.73
CA VAL A 678 15.92 -13.64 -5.30
C VAL A 678 17.27 -12.97 -5.05
N ALA A 679 17.28 -11.93 -4.24
CA ALA A 679 18.49 -11.27 -3.74
C ALA A 679 18.64 -11.55 -2.25
N PHE A 680 19.86 -11.81 -1.79
CA PHE A 680 20.18 -12.06 -0.39
C PHE A 680 21.65 -11.70 -0.10
N ARG A 681 22.01 -11.62 1.18
CA ARG A 681 23.39 -11.39 1.63
C ARG A 681 24.08 -12.73 1.86
N GLY A 682 25.30 -12.92 1.37
CA GLY A 682 26.04 -14.18 1.53
C GLY A 682 27.54 -14.03 1.25
N ILE A 683 28.30 -15.13 1.30
CA ILE A 683 29.75 -15.12 1.09
C ILE A 683 30.10 -15.64 -0.29
N SER A 684 30.99 -14.94 -1.01
CA SER A 684 31.42 -15.30 -2.36
C SER A 684 32.92 -15.60 -2.38
N GLY A 685 33.31 -16.86 -2.25
CA GLY A 685 34.70 -17.29 -2.28
C GLY A 685 35.46 -16.96 -0.99
N SER A 686 36.64 -16.35 -1.12
CA SER A 686 37.63 -16.17 -0.03
C SER A 686 37.22 -15.15 1.05
N GLN A 687 36.29 -15.56 1.91
CA GLN A 687 35.86 -14.88 3.15
C GLN A 687 35.39 -13.43 2.97
N ARG A 688 34.74 -13.12 1.84
CA ARG A 688 34.23 -11.77 1.53
C ARG A 688 32.71 -11.81 1.37
N SER A 689 32.01 -11.18 2.32
CA SER A 689 30.56 -10.97 2.27
C SER A 689 30.19 -10.03 1.12
N GLY A 690 29.09 -10.36 0.44
CA GLY A 690 28.55 -9.60 -0.69
C GLY A 690 27.03 -9.75 -0.78
N VAL A 691 26.46 -9.12 -1.81
CA VAL A 691 25.05 -9.30 -2.18
C VAL A 691 24.99 -10.25 -3.37
N ILE A 692 24.18 -11.29 -3.26
CA ILE A 692 24.01 -12.32 -4.29
C ILE A 692 22.62 -12.11 -4.91
N ARG A 693 22.55 -12.01 -6.24
CA ARG A 693 21.32 -12.23 -6.99
C ARG A 693 21.34 -13.61 -7.61
N HIS A 694 20.22 -14.31 -7.50
CA HIS A 694 19.97 -15.54 -8.21
C HIS A 694 18.80 -15.39 -9.20
N ASP A 695 18.93 -15.97 -10.40
CA ASP A 695 17.87 -16.11 -11.39
C ASP A 695 17.28 -17.52 -11.31
N LEU A 696 16.13 -17.67 -10.67
CA LEU A 696 15.47 -18.95 -10.42
C LEU A 696 15.10 -19.68 -11.72
N ALA A 697 14.92 -18.96 -12.83
CA ALA A 697 14.57 -19.55 -14.12
C ALA A 697 15.79 -20.08 -14.90
N THR A 698 16.95 -19.41 -14.84
CA THR A 698 18.18 -19.86 -15.51
C THR A 698 19.18 -20.54 -14.58
N GLN A 699 18.87 -20.64 -13.29
CA GLN A 699 19.72 -21.20 -12.23
C GLN A 699 21.07 -20.47 -12.03
N THR A 700 21.28 -19.30 -12.66
CA THR A 700 22.53 -18.54 -12.63
C THR A 700 22.64 -17.55 -11.47
N ARG A 701 23.87 -17.30 -10.99
CA ARG A 701 24.19 -16.28 -9.98
C ARG A 701 24.93 -15.09 -10.58
N VAL A 702 24.75 -13.95 -9.93
CA VAL A 702 25.67 -12.81 -10.02
C VAL A 702 25.91 -12.30 -8.60
N SER A 703 27.17 -12.22 -8.17
CA SER A 703 27.56 -11.63 -6.89
C SER A 703 28.06 -10.19 -7.10
N GLY A 704 27.59 -9.28 -6.25
CA GLY A 704 28.03 -7.89 -6.16
C GLY A 704 28.94 -7.69 -4.95
N TYR A 705 30.08 -7.02 -5.15
CA TYR A 705 31.00 -6.73 -4.06
C TYR A 705 30.49 -5.57 -3.20
N ALA A 706 29.86 -5.92 -2.07
CA ALA A 706 29.27 -4.97 -1.14
C ALA A 706 29.35 -5.52 0.29
N GLN A 707 30.17 -4.91 1.15
CA GLN A 707 30.10 -5.16 2.59
C GLN A 707 28.85 -4.46 3.15
N SER A 708 27.68 -5.08 2.91
CA SER A 708 26.43 -4.66 3.52
C SER A 708 26.32 -5.19 4.95
N SER A 709 25.79 -4.37 5.85
CA SER A 709 25.21 -4.79 7.13
C SER A 709 23.68 -4.95 7.06
N VAL A 710 23.08 -4.66 5.89
CA VAL A 710 21.65 -4.44 5.70
C VAL A 710 21.09 -5.38 4.62
N VAL A 711 19.82 -5.75 4.77
CA VAL A 711 19.00 -6.49 3.79
C VAL A 711 19.02 -5.80 2.42
N PRO A 712 19.23 -6.54 1.31
CA PRO A 712 19.12 -5.97 -0.03
C PRO A 712 17.65 -5.81 -0.44
N ALA A 713 17.33 -4.80 -1.25
CA ALA A 713 16.03 -4.66 -1.91
C ALA A 713 16.16 -4.82 -3.43
N ILE A 714 15.15 -5.40 -4.09
CA ILE A 714 15.17 -5.77 -5.51
C ILE A 714 13.98 -5.19 -6.28
N SER A 715 14.18 -4.80 -7.54
CA SER A 715 13.08 -4.33 -8.40
C SER A 715 12.11 -5.46 -8.80
N ALA A 716 10.92 -5.09 -9.28
CA ALA A 716 9.86 -6.04 -9.64
C ALA A 716 10.28 -7.01 -10.77
N ASP A 717 11.19 -6.56 -11.64
CA ASP A 717 11.75 -7.28 -12.77
C ASP A 717 13.18 -7.83 -12.51
N GLY A 718 13.63 -7.75 -11.25
CA GLY A 718 14.95 -8.20 -10.80
C GLY A 718 16.17 -7.55 -11.46
N LYS A 719 16.00 -6.47 -12.26
CA LYS A 719 17.11 -5.79 -12.94
C LYS A 719 17.97 -4.96 -12.00
N TYR A 720 17.40 -4.42 -10.94
CA TYR A 720 18.05 -3.48 -10.03
C TYR A 720 18.10 -4.03 -8.61
N ILE A 721 19.22 -3.81 -7.92
CA ILE A 721 19.39 -4.16 -6.51
C ILE A 721 19.96 -2.97 -5.75
N VAL A 722 19.44 -2.78 -4.54
CA VAL A 722 19.88 -1.80 -3.58
C VAL A 722 20.41 -2.50 -2.32
N ALA A 723 21.56 -2.08 -1.83
CA ALA A 723 22.11 -2.47 -0.52
C ALA A 723 23.03 -1.36 0.00
N ASN A 724 23.47 -1.46 1.26
CA ASN A 724 24.61 -0.67 1.73
C ASN A 724 25.93 -1.38 1.34
N ALA A 725 27.03 -0.65 1.25
CA ALA A 725 28.34 -1.18 0.91
C ALA A 725 29.45 -0.29 1.51
N SER A 726 30.15 -0.79 2.53
CA SER A 726 31.41 -0.20 2.97
C SER A 726 32.58 -0.67 2.09
N SER A 727 33.63 0.16 2.02
CA SER A 727 34.80 -0.06 1.16
C SER A 727 36.04 -0.41 1.96
N ILE A 728 36.74 -1.48 1.56
CA ILE A 728 38.07 -1.86 2.06
C ILE A 728 39.11 -1.53 1.00
N TRP A 729 39.87 -0.44 1.21
CA TRP A 729 41.31 -0.28 0.89
C TRP A 729 41.82 1.12 1.35
N SER A 730 42.61 1.13 2.43
CA SER A 730 43.56 2.19 2.84
C SER A 730 43.12 3.68 2.83
N ARG A 731 42.13 4.05 3.66
CA ARG A 731 42.07 5.32 4.44
C ARG A 731 41.00 5.20 5.56
N PRO A 732 41.00 6.05 6.61
CA PRO A 732 39.98 5.96 7.67
C PRO A 732 38.58 6.24 7.12
N ALA A 733 37.57 5.62 7.75
CA ALA A 733 36.26 5.41 7.15
C ALA A 733 35.42 6.68 6.97
N THR A 734 34.79 6.81 5.78
CA THR A 734 33.45 7.42 5.54
C THR A 734 33.10 7.24 4.05
N PHE A 735 32.37 6.17 3.71
CA PHE A 735 31.74 5.96 2.40
C PHE A 735 30.47 5.14 2.61
N ASP A 736 29.31 5.80 2.58
CA ASP A 736 28.01 5.17 2.83
C ASP A 736 27.13 5.13 1.57
N ALA A 737 26.59 3.94 1.33
CA ALA A 737 25.73 3.52 0.22
C ALA A 737 26.25 3.63 -1.23
N PHE A 738 25.90 2.60 -1.99
CA PHE A 738 26.37 2.35 -3.35
C PHE A 738 25.27 1.62 -4.14
N TYR A 739 24.38 2.37 -4.80
CA TYR A 739 23.19 1.82 -5.46
C TYR A 739 23.54 1.33 -6.87
N GLN A 740 23.17 0.08 -7.23
CA GLN A 740 23.39 -0.47 -8.56
C GLN A 740 22.18 -0.21 -9.47
N HIS A 741 22.20 0.92 -10.18
CA HIS A 741 21.18 1.29 -11.17
C HIS A 741 21.66 1.03 -12.61
N GLU A 742 21.96 -0.24 -12.91
CA GLU A 742 22.31 -0.74 -14.25
C GLU A 742 21.70 -2.13 -14.44
N PRO A 743 21.39 -2.56 -15.68
CA PRO A 743 20.99 -3.94 -15.94
C PRO A 743 22.08 -4.91 -15.49
N ILE A 744 21.74 -5.88 -14.64
CA ILE A 744 22.67 -6.93 -14.19
C ILE A 744 22.97 -7.88 -15.36
N THR A 745 24.02 -7.55 -16.12
CA THR A 745 24.60 -8.39 -17.18
C THR A 745 25.48 -9.50 -16.61
N THR A 746 25.91 -10.44 -17.45
CA THR A 746 26.68 -11.65 -17.08
C THR A 746 28.17 -11.38 -16.77
N GLY A 747 28.53 -10.18 -16.31
CA GLY A 747 29.90 -9.77 -16.01
C GLY A 747 29.98 -8.64 -14.99
N TRP A 748 31.19 -8.33 -14.53
CA TRP A 748 31.52 -7.43 -13.41
C TRP A 748 31.29 -5.93 -13.71
N SER A 749 30.10 -5.56 -14.19
CA SER A 749 29.73 -4.18 -14.55
C SER A 749 29.21 -3.39 -13.35
N HIS A 750 30.08 -3.05 -12.41
CA HIS A 750 29.75 -2.14 -11.32
C HIS A 750 29.74 -0.68 -11.82
N ARG A 751 28.58 -0.01 -11.75
CA ARG A 751 28.50 1.45 -11.81
C ARG A 751 27.90 1.98 -10.51
N ALA A 752 28.64 2.89 -9.90
CA ALA A 752 28.29 3.48 -8.62
C ALA A 752 27.30 4.64 -8.81
N ALA A 753 26.17 4.59 -8.12
CA ALA A 753 25.55 5.80 -7.59
C ALA A 753 25.98 5.93 -6.12
N SER A 754 27.07 6.67 -5.87
CA SER A 754 27.51 7.03 -4.51
C SER A 754 26.74 8.25 -4.02
N LEU A 755 26.34 8.27 -2.74
CA LEU A 755 25.77 9.43 -2.07
C LEU A 755 26.86 10.26 -1.36
N GLN A 756 27.75 10.87 -2.13
CA GLN A 756 28.64 11.92 -1.60
C GLN A 756 28.62 13.22 -2.43
N TYR A 757 28.47 14.32 -1.70
CA TYR A 757 29.04 15.62 -2.05
C TYR A 757 30.29 15.82 -1.18
N ASN A 758 31.37 16.38 -1.73
CA ASN A 758 32.65 16.61 -1.02
C ASN A 758 32.53 16.94 0.47
N SER A 759 33.19 16.15 1.32
CA SER A 759 33.55 16.51 2.69
C SER A 759 35.08 16.52 2.86
N LEU A 760 35.55 17.45 3.69
CA LEU A 760 36.92 17.52 4.22
C LEU A 760 36.86 17.60 5.76
N SER A 761 35.78 17.05 6.33
CA SER A 761 35.38 17.14 7.73
C SER A 761 35.32 15.74 8.32
N ASN A 762 36.03 15.52 9.43
CA ASN A 762 36.18 14.21 10.08
C ASN A 762 34.98 13.88 10.99
N ASP A 763 33.78 14.36 10.63
CA ASP A 763 32.59 14.28 11.47
C ASP A 763 31.83 12.96 11.24
N VAL A 764 31.76 12.19 12.33
CA VAL A 764 31.01 10.94 12.58
C VAL A 764 30.06 10.49 11.46
N GLY A 765 30.42 9.40 10.77
CA GLY A 765 29.61 8.82 9.68
C GLY A 765 28.26 8.27 10.14
N GLY A 766 27.20 8.56 9.37
CA GLY A 766 25.82 8.20 9.67
C GLY A 766 25.22 7.24 8.64
N GLY A 767 25.41 5.94 8.87
CA GLY A 767 25.12 4.89 7.90
C GLY A 767 23.68 4.84 7.37
N ILE A 768 23.52 4.20 6.21
CA ILE A 768 22.24 3.98 5.54
C ILE A 768 21.66 2.61 5.89
N ASP A 769 20.39 2.59 6.26
CA ASP A 769 19.65 1.44 6.81
C ASP A 769 18.31 1.25 6.06
N SER A 770 17.85 0.00 6.02
CA SER A 770 16.54 -0.45 5.57
C SER A 770 16.09 0.18 4.23
N PRO A 771 16.80 -0.06 3.11
CA PRO A 771 16.39 0.46 1.82
C PRO A 771 15.18 -0.30 1.26
N ALA A 772 14.33 0.40 0.51
CA ALA A 772 13.26 -0.15 -0.30
C ALA A 772 13.26 0.49 -1.70
N VAL A 773 12.95 -0.28 -2.75
CA VAL A 773 13.03 0.17 -4.15
C VAL A 773 11.69 0.01 -4.87
N SER A 774 11.32 0.99 -5.69
CA SER A 774 10.10 0.92 -6.51
C SER A 774 10.22 -0.16 -7.59
N ALA A 775 9.07 -0.66 -8.08
CA ALA A 775 9.00 -1.76 -9.03
C ALA A 775 9.88 -1.58 -10.29
N ASN A 776 10.03 -0.34 -10.75
CA ASN A 776 10.82 0.04 -11.92
C ASN A 776 12.29 0.42 -11.61
N GLY A 777 12.78 0.25 -10.39
CA GLY A 777 14.15 0.61 -9.96
C GLY A 777 14.41 2.11 -9.76
N ARG A 778 13.52 2.99 -10.22
CA ARG A 778 13.75 4.44 -10.27
C ARG A 778 13.81 5.10 -8.90
N TYR A 779 12.97 4.69 -7.96
CA TYR A 779 12.85 5.36 -6.67
C TYR A 779 13.35 4.46 -5.55
N VAL A 780 14.18 5.00 -4.67
CA VAL A 780 14.74 4.27 -3.54
C VAL A 780 14.47 5.04 -2.26
N ALA A 781 13.66 4.46 -1.37
CA ALA A 781 13.46 4.95 -0.01
C ALA A 781 14.52 4.33 0.91
N PHE A 782 15.01 5.08 1.90
CA PHE A 782 16.02 4.58 2.86
C PHE A 782 16.01 5.41 4.14
N ALA A 783 16.45 4.81 5.26
CA ALA A 783 16.74 5.53 6.50
C ALA A 783 18.23 5.96 6.53
N SER A 784 18.53 7.13 7.10
CA SER A 784 19.91 7.55 7.40
C SER A 784 19.96 8.53 8.56
N THR A 785 21.01 8.44 9.38
CA THR A 785 21.35 9.41 10.43
C THR A 785 22.19 10.60 9.93
N SER A 786 22.74 10.53 8.71
CA SER A 786 23.62 11.57 8.16
C SER A 786 22.90 12.93 8.01
N THR A 787 23.64 14.00 8.33
CA THR A 787 23.14 15.38 8.46
C THR A 787 23.05 16.15 7.14
N ASP A 788 23.68 15.64 6.07
CA ASP A 788 23.94 16.37 4.81
C ASP A 788 23.21 15.79 3.58
N VAL A 789 22.52 14.65 3.75
CA VAL A 789 21.80 13.88 2.70
C VAL A 789 20.86 14.75 1.87
N VAL A 790 20.30 15.82 2.45
CA VAL A 790 19.55 16.88 1.76
C VAL A 790 20.01 18.24 2.29
N ARG A 791 20.72 19.01 1.45
CA ARG A 791 21.13 20.39 1.78
C ARG A 791 19.93 21.35 1.91
N THR A 792 19.43 21.50 3.12
CA THR A 792 18.64 22.65 3.59
C THR A 792 19.49 23.55 4.49
N GLY A 793 19.16 24.83 4.57
CA GLY A 793 20.04 25.82 5.20
C GLY A 793 19.99 25.83 6.73
N GLY A 794 21.04 25.32 7.37
CA GLY A 794 21.42 25.72 8.73
C GLY A 794 20.74 25.01 9.91
N GLN A 795 19.98 23.94 9.69
CA GLN A 795 19.50 23.06 10.77
C GLN A 795 20.21 21.70 10.71
N GLN A 796 20.87 21.33 11.81
CA GLN A 796 21.46 20.01 12.00
C GLN A 796 20.37 19.00 12.40
N THR A 797 20.46 17.77 11.92
CA THR A 797 19.61 16.66 12.41
C THR A 797 20.06 16.24 13.81
N THR A 798 19.12 15.78 14.64
CA THR A 798 19.31 15.47 16.06
C THR A 798 20.01 14.12 16.32
N GLY A 799 20.80 13.61 15.36
CA GLY A 799 21.42 12.28 15.41
C GLY A 799 20.46 11.11 15.14
N SER A 800 19.15 11.27 15.38
CA SER A 800 18.13 10.27 15.03
C SER A 800 17.98 10.09 13.50
N PRO A 801 17.70 8.87 13.01
CA PRO A 801 17.57 8.61 11.59
C PRO A 801 16.35 9.32 10.99
N ASN A 802 16.41 9.60 9.70
CA ASN A 802 15.32 10.19 8.91
C ASN A 802 15.09 9.37 7.64
N ILE A 803 13.86 9.35 7.13
CA ILE A 803 13.54 8.68 5.86
C ILE A 803 13.75 9.63 4.70
N TYR A 804 14.50 9.18 3.71
CA TYR A 804 14.78 9.88 2.47
C TYR A 804 14.27 9.08 1.27
N LEU A 805 13.98 9.78 0.16
CA LEU A 805 13.67 9.20 -1.13
C LEU A 805 14.65 9.73 -2.18
N ARG A 806 15.36 8.82 -2.86
CA ARG A 806 16.19 9.09 -4.03
C ARG A 806 15.40 8.83 -5.31
N ASP A 807 15.45 9.77 -6.24
CA ASP A 807 15.11 9.55 -7.66
C ASP A 807 16.41 9.23 -8.41
N MET A 808 16.51 8.02 -8.98
CA MET A 808 17.69 7.50 -9.66
C MET A 808 17.83 8.02 -11.10
N ASP A 809 16.74 8.38 -11.77
CA ASP A 809 16.79 9.04 -13.09
C ASP A 809 17.36 10.46 -12.98
N ASN A 810 16.96 11.18 -11.92
CA ASN A 810 17.24 12.61 -11.74
C ASN A 810 18.38 12.89 -10.74
N PHE A 811 18.87 11.87 -10.05
CA PHE A 811 19.89 11.95 -8.99
C PHE A 811 19.54 12.94 -7.86
N THR A 812 18.25 13.11 -7.56
CA THR A 812 17.75 14.01 -6.50
C THR A 812 17.33 13.23 -5.26
N THR A 813 17.72 13.70 -4.08
CA THR A 813 17.23 13.17 -2.80
C THR A 813 16.22 14.14 -2.18
N ARG A 814 15.14 13.62 -1.59
CA ARG A 814 14.11 14.37 -0.85
C ARG A 814 13.93 13.76 0.53
N LEU A 815 13.71 14.58 1.55
CA LEU A 815 13.31 14.13 2.88
C LEU A 815 11.81 13.74 2.87
N VAL A 816 11.48 12.57 3.44
CA VAL A 816 10.12 12.01 3.54
C VAL A 816 9.54 12.31 4.92
N SER A 817 10.33 12.05 5.98
CA SER A 817 10.00 12.39 7.38
C SER A 817 10.19 13.89 7.65
N THR A 818 9.33 14.71 7.05
CA THR A 818 9.14 16.13 7.39
C THR A 818 7.81 16.34 8.06
N ALA A 819 7.77 17.13 9.13
CA ALA A 819 6.52 17.65 9.68
C ALA A 819 5.83 18.61 8.70
N ALA A 820 4.57 18.96 8.97
CA ALA A 820 3.75 19.79 8.07
C ALA A 820 4.23 21.25 7.93
N ASP A 821 5.01 21.74 8.90
CA ASP A 821 5.72 23.03 8.87
C ASP A 821 7.04 22.98 8.10
N GLY A 822 7.50 21.78 7.73
CA GLY A 822 8.78 21.53 7.08
C GLY A 822 9.93 21.19 8.04
N SER A 823 9.69 21.04 9.35
CA SER A 823 10.74 20.63 10.29
C SER A 823 11.23 19.21 10.00
N PHE A 824 12.49 18.95 10.37
CA PHE A 824 12.94 17.59 10.64
C PHE A 824 12.22 17.07 11.87
N THR A 825 11.80 15.80 11.85
CA THR A 825 11.11 15.14 12.98
C THR A 825 12.04 14.22 13.76
N GLY A 826 13.09 13.72 13.11
CA GLY A 826 13.87 12.60 13.62
C GLY A 826 13.09 11.28 13.58
N SER A 827 13.78 10.23 14.00
CA SER A 827 13.27 8.87 14.23
C SER A 827 12.48 8.22 13.08
N GLY A 828 12.78 8.53 11.83
CA GLY A 828 12.24 7.79 10.68
C GLY A 828 12.99 6.46 10.47
N ARG A 829 12.30 5.32 10.48
CA ARG A 829 12.87 3.97 10.30
C ARG A 829 12.01 3.09 9.38
N GLN A 830 12.58 1.98 8.90
CA GLN A 830 11.90 0.91 8.14
C GLN A 830 10.97 1.42 7.00
N PRO A 831 11.48 2.12 5.97
CA PRO A 831 10.65 2.59 4.88
C PRO A 831 10.24 1.47 3.91
N SER A 832 9.03 1.58 3.37
CA SER A 832 8.48 0.72 2.30
C SER A 832 7.79 1.59 1.25
N ILE A 833 7.78 1.19 -0.03
CA ILE A 833 7.47 2.09 -1.17
C ILE A 833 6.55 1.45 -2.22
N SER A 834 5.58 2.22 -2.73
CA SER A 834 4.70 1.79 -3.84
C SER A 834 5.46 1.67 -5.18
N ALA A 835 4.90 0.93 -6.14
CA ALA A 835 5.56 0.64 -7.41
C ALA A 835 5.84 1.87 -8.29
N ASP A 836 5.03 2.92 -8.14
CA ASP A 836 5.18 4.21 -8.80
C ASP A 836 6.05 5.22 -8.02
N GLY A 837 6.50 4.85 -6.82
CA GLY A 837 7.24 5.72 -5.90
C GLY A 837 6.41 6.84 -5.26
N ARG A 838 5.07 6.81 -5.39
CA ARG A 838 4.20 7.86 -4.86
C ARG A 838 4.01 7.76 -3.34
N TYR A 839 3.85 6.58 -2.80
CA TYR A 839 3.58 6.39 -1.37
C TYR A 839 4.79 5.75 -0.70
N VAL A 840 5.24 6.36 0.40
CA VAL A 840 6.28 5.80 1.26
C VAL A 840 5.68 5.58 2.64
N ALA A 841 5.54 4.32 3.06
CA ALA A 841 5.21 3.93 4.42
C ALA A 841 6.50 3.91 5.27
N PHE A 842 6.43 4.27 6.54
CA PHE A 842 7.59 4.21 7.46
C PHE A 842 7.15 4.19 8.93
N THR A 843 8.03 3.69 9.80
CA THR A 843 7.89 3.74 11.27
C THR A 843 8.46 5.06 11.80
N SER A 844 7.82 5.69 12.79
CA SER A 844 8.44 6.76 13.57
C SER A 844 7.83 6.92 14.97
N ASP A 845 8.63 7.38 15.95
CA ASP A 845 8.20 7.73 17.30
C ASP A 845 7.94 9.25 17.49
N SER A 846 8.00 10.03 16.40
CA SER A 846 8.05 11.50 16.46
C SER A 846 6.68 12.16 16.37
N ALA A 847 6.16 12.56 17.54
CA ALA A 847 4.84 13.16 17.78
C ALA A 847 4.58 14.54 17.13
N ASN A 848 5.37 14.97 16.13
CA ASN A 848 5.12 16.17 15.33
C ASN A 848 4.89 15.88 13.82
N LEU A 849 4.89 14.61 13.39
CA LEU A 849 4.60 14.23 12.01
C LEU A 849 3.15 14.54 11.59
N VAL A 850 2.19 14.38 12.51
CA VAL A 850 0.78 14.80 12.37
C VAL A 850 0.25 15.30 13.72
N ALA A 851 -0.70 16.23 13.71
CA ALA A 851 -1.29 16.78 14.95
C ALA A 851 -2.27 15.83 15.68
N ASP A 852 -2.63 14.71 15.05
CA ASP A 852 -3.48 13.65 15.61
C ASP A 852 -2.68 12.58 16.38
N ASP A 853 -1.35 12.72 16.47
CA ASP A 853 -0.47 11.81 17.21
C ASP A 853 -0.35 12.25 18.67
N THR A 854 -0.70 11.35 19.58
CA THR A 854 -0.86 11.63 21.02
C THR A 854 -0.35 10.51 21.94
N ASN A 855 0.19 9.40 21.40
CA ASN A 855 0.55 8.23 22.20
C ASN A 855 2.03 8.21 22.66
N HIS A 856 2.89 9.04 22.05
CA HIS A 856 4.35 9.03 22.25
C HIS A 856 4.99 7.63 22.07
N SER A 857 4.51 6.86 21.10
CA SER A 857 5.00 5.53 20.74
C SER A 857 5.43 5.46 19.28
N SER A 858 6.15 4.40 18.90
CA SER A 858 6.41 4.13 17.49
C SER A 858 5.09 3.89 16.76
N ASP A 859 4.85 4.61 15.67
CA ASP A 859 3.66 4.47 14.84
C ASP A 859 4.01 4.42 13.35
N ILE A 860 3.07 3.89 12.57
CA ILE A 860 3.16 3.76 11.11
C ILE A 860 2.54 4.96 10.42
N PHE A 861 3.34 5.61 9.58
CA PHE A 861 2.98 6.76 8.77
C PHE A 861 3.11 6.45 7.27
N VAL A 862 2.25 7.07 6.45
CA VAL A 862 2.40 7.07 4.98
C VAL A 862 2.52 8.51 4.48
N ARG A 863 3.57 8.78 3.70
CA ARG A 863 3.75 10.02 2.95
C ARG A 863 3.29 9.83 1.50
N ASP A 864 2.38 10.67 1.02
CA ASP A 864 2.12 10.83 -0.41
C ASP A 864 3.12 11.86 -0.99
N MET A 865 4.09 11.38 -1.76
CA MET A 865 5.17 12.17 -2.35
C MET A 865 4.72 13.13 -3.46
N THR A 866 3.46 13.00 -3.92
CA THR A 866 2.80 13.91 -4.87
C THR A 866 2.12 15.09 -4.18
N THR A 867 1.39 14.85 -3.08
CA THR A 867 0.63 15.90 -2.36
C THR A 867 1.41 16.50 -1.19
N GLY A 868 2.36 15.77 -0.62
CA GLY A 868 3.09 16.14 0.59
C GLY A 868 2.38 15.78 1.90
N ALA A 869 1.20 15.14 1.86
CA ALA A 869 0.46 14.75 3.05
C ALA A 869 1.12 13.55 3.77
N ILE A 870 1.10 13.57 5.11
CA ILE A 870 1.32 12.39 5.97
C ILE A 870 -0.01 11.94 6.56
N SER A 871 -0.22 10.62 6.61
CA SER A 871 -1.33 9.98 7.32
C SER A 871 -0.81 8.99 8.36
N LEU A 872 -1.37 9.02 9.57
CA LEU A 872 -1.17 8.02 10.64
C LEU A 872 -2.08 6.80 10.40
N ILE A 873 -1.46 5.63 10.19
CA ILE A 873 -2.10 4.39 9.69
C ILE A 873 -2.37 3.36 10.79
N SER A 874 -1.60 3.43 11.87
CA SER A 874 -1.56 2.51 13.03
C SER A 874 -2.74 2.73 13.98
N ARG A 875 -3.95 2.68 13.40
CA ARG A 875 -5.22 2.91 14.08
C ARG A 875 -5.94 1.59 14.35
N THR A 876 -6.79 1.60 15.37
CA THR A 876 -7.74 0.51 15.66
C THR A 876 -8.78 0.37 14.53
N SER A 877 -9.54 -0.73 14.52
CA SER A 877 -10.71 -0.88 13.65
C SER A 877 -11.83 0.15 13.91
N SER A 878 -11.78 0.87 15.03
CA SER A 878 -12.65 2.02 15.36
C SER A 878 -12.06 3.39 14.98
N GLY A 879 -10.86 3.44 14.38
CA GLY A 879 -10.20 4.67 13.92
C GLY A 879 -9.40 5.45 14.98
N ALA A 880 -9.42 5.00 16.25
CA ALA A 880 -8.59 5.57 17.30
C ALA A 880 -7.10 5.24 17.08
N GLN A 881 -6.18 6.09 17.56
CA GLN A 881 -4.75 5.76 17.60
C GLN A 881 -4.53 4.54 18.51
N ARG A 882 -3.57 3.68 18.17
CA ARG A 882 -3.18 2.55 19.04
C ARG A 882 -2.34 3.05 20.21
N THR A 883 -2.51 2.42 21.37
CA THR A 883 -1.67 2.68 22.56
C THR A 883 -0.45 1.76 22.62
N THR A 884 -0.42 0.71 21.81
CA THR A 884 0.74 -0.16 21.60
C THR A 884 1.51 0.30 20.37
N GLY A 885 2.83 0.40 20.50
CA GLY A 885 3.71 0.74 19.38
C GLY A 885 3.52 -0.19 18.17
N SER A 886 3.84 0.33 16.99
CA SER A 886 3.67 -0.30 15.69
C SER A 886 4.96 -0.18 14.85
N THR A 887 5.32 -1.23 14.13
CA THR A 887 6.61 -1.36 13.41
C THR A 887 6.48 -2.17 12.11
N SER A 888 7.59 -2.30 11.37
CA SER A 888 7.75 -3.15 10.18
C SER A 888 6.66 -2.96 9.10
N PRO A 889 6.44 -1.75 8.56
CA PRO A 889 5.40 -1.51 7.57
C PRO A 889 5.77 -2.07 6.18
N ALA A 890 4.80 -2.68 5.50
CA ALA A 890 4.89 -3.12 4.11
C ALA A 890 3.71 -2.57 3.30
N ILE A 891 3.98 -1.81 2.22
CA ILE A 891 2.94 -1.23 1.36
C ILE A 891 2.78 -2.01 0.04
N SER A 892 1.55 -2.16 -0.44
CA SER A 892 1.26 -2.82 -1.72
C SER A 892 1.77 -2.00 -2.91
N ALA A 893 2.01 -2.68 -4.04
CA ALA A 893 2.55 -2.04 -5.23
C ALA A 893 1.63 -0.94 -5.79
N ASP A 894 0.31 -1.13 -5.71
CA ASP A 894 -0.70 -0.12 -6.08
C ASP A 894 -0.84 1.05 -5.08
N GLY A 895 -0.18 0.96 -3.91
CA GLY A 895 -0.24 1.96 -2.86
C GLY A 895 -1.57 2.00 -2.09
N ARG A 896 -2.37 0.92 -2.13
CA ARG A 896 -3.66 0.83 -1.43
C ARG A 896 -3.56 0.26 -0.03
N TYR A 897 -2.81 -0.81 0.17
CA TYR A 897 -2.79 -1.57 1.42
C TYR A 897 -1.46 -1.39 2.15
N VAL A 898 -1.52 -1.26 3.48
CA VAL A 898 -0.34 -1.19 4.36
C VAL A 898 -0.48 -2.25 5.43
N ALA A 899 0.36 -3.28 5.38
CA ALA A 899 0.53 -4.23 6.47
C ALA A 899 1.53 -3.68 7.51
N TYR A 900 1.32 -3.98 8.79
CA TYR A 900 2.21 -3.59 9.88
C TYR A 900 2.07 -4.50 11.10
N VAL A 901 3.11 -4.50 11.94
CA VAL A 901 3.14 -5.18 13.25
C VAL A 901 2.71 -4.21 14.34
N SER A 902 1.95 -4.71 15.32
CA SER A 902 1.76 -4.08 16.64
C SER A 902 1.54 -5.21 17.66
N ASN A 903 0.40 -5.29 18.33
CA ASN A 903 0.01 -6.44 19.16
C ASN A 903 -0.47 -7.65 18.33
N GLY A 904 0.33 -8.05 17.33
CA GLY A 904 -0.03 -8.95 16.23
C GLY A 904 0.09 -8.27 14.87
N VAL A 905 -0.34 -8.94 13.80
CA VAL A 905 -0.23 -8.44 12.42
C VAL A 905 -1.54 -7.82 11.96
N HIS A 906 -1.46 -6.64 11.35
CA HIS A 906 -2.61 -5.88 10.85
C HIS A 906 -2.38 -5.44 9.40
N ILE A 907 -3.47 -5.26 8.65
CA ILE A 907 -3.46 -4.68 7.30
C ILE A 907 -4.52 -3.59 7.19
N HIS A 908 -4.15 -2.42 6.67
CA HIS A 908 -5.01 -1.25 6.52
C HIS A 908 -5.22 -0.90 5.05
N ASP A 909 -6.46 -0.67 4.65
CA ASP A 909 -6.83 -0.22 3.30
C ASP A 909 -7.01 1.31 3.28
N LEU A 910 -6.07 2.00 2.62
CA LEU A 910 -6.02 3.46 2.49
C LEU A 910 -7.19 4.05 1.67
N THR A 911 -7.97 3.23 0.96
CA THR A 911 -9.13 3.69 0.19
C THR A 911 -10.45 3.63 0.97
N THR A 912 -10.55 2.75 1.96
CA THR A 912 -11.74 2.60 2.83
C THR A 912 -11.51 3.16 4.23
N GLY A 913 -10.26 3.26 4.68
CA GLY A 913 -9.86 3.58 6.05
C GLY A 913 -10.00 2.40 7.03
N THR A 914 -10.18 1.17 6.56
CA THR A 914 -10.44 0.00 7.42
C THR A 914 -9.18 -0.79 7.74
N THR A 915 -8.94 -1.05 9.03
CA THR A 915 -7.89 -1.97 9.51
C THR A 915 -8.47 -3.36 9.82
N THR A 916 -7.88 -4.40 9.23
CA THR A 916 -8.13 -5.82 9.53
C THR A 916 -6.99 -6.39 10.36
N THR A 917 -7.29 -7.13 11.43
CA THR A 917 -6.31 -7.95 12.16
C THR A 917 -6.17 -9.30 11.46
N VAL A 918 -4.94 -9.67 11.09
CA VAL A 918 -4.61 -10.95 10.42
C VAL A 918 -4.30 -12.03 11.44
N ILE A 919 -3.48 -11.71 12.45
CA ILE A 919 -3.30 -12.51 13.66
C ILE A 919 -3.22 -11.56 14.86
N ALA A 920 -3.80 -11.97 15.99
CA ALA A 920 -3.71 -11.24 17.25
C ALA A 920 -2.64 -11.86 18.15
N GLY A 921 -1.80 -11.03 18.77
CA GLY A 921 -0.68 -11.44 19.60
C GLY A 921 0.44 -12.14 18.84
N GLY A 922 1.43 -12.63 19.60
CA GLY A 922 2.69 -13.16 19.08
C GLY A 922 3.70 -12.04 18.83
N THR A 923 4.97 -12.40 18.68
CA THR A 923 5.99 -11.51 18.13
C THR A 923 6.21 -11.85 16.65
N THR A 924 6.15 -10.81 15.82
CA THR A 924 6.43 -10.85 14.37
C THR A 924 7.51 -9.82 14.10
N VAL A 925 8.54 -10.21 13.36
CA VAL A 925 9.67 -9.32 13.04
C VAL A 925 9.47 -8.73 11.64
N ARG A 926 9.03 -9.52 10.67
CA ARG A 926 9.00 -9.13 9.24
C ARG A 926 7.69 -9.49 8.54
N LEU A 927 7.36 -8.69 7.52
CA LEU A 927 6.16 -8.77 6.70
C LEU A 927 6.51 -8.60 5.21
N SER A 928 5.82 -9.30 4.31
CA SER A 928 5.93 -9.10 2.86
C SER A 928 4.57 -9.27 2.18
N LEU A 929 4.23 -8.38 1.25
CA LEU A 929 2.86 -8.19 0.74
C LEU A 929 2.83 -8.26 -0.80
N SER A 930 1.80 -8.91 -1.38
CA SER A 930 1.64 -9.03 -2.83
C SER A 930 1.37 -7.69 -3.51
N THR A 931 1.52 -7.63 -4.84
CA THR A 931 1.39 -6.37 -5.60
C THR A 931 -0.02 -5.76 -5.49
N ASP A 932 -1.05 -6.61 -5.37
CA ASP A 932 -2.45 -6.27 -5.18
C ASP A 932 -2.89 -6.20 -3.70
N GLY A 933 -2.00 -6.51 -2.75
CA GLY A 933 -2.30 -6.59 -1.32
C GLY A 933 -3.19 -7.76 -0.87
N ARG A 934 -3.54 -8.70 -1.78
CA ARG A 934 -4.36 -9.87 -1.44
C ARG A 934 -3.66 -10.84 -0.49
N TYR A 935 -2.36 -11.04 -0.67
CA TYR A 935 -1.59 -12.01 0.09
C TYR A 935 -0.57 -11.31 0.99
N LEU A 936 -0.52 -11.72 2.25
CA LEU A 936 0.45 -11.26 3.24
C LEU A 936 1.23 -12.46 3.78
N ALA A 937 2.55 -12.42 3.65
CA ALA A 937 3.47 -13.34 4.29
C ALA A 937 4.06 -12.71 5.55
N PHE A 938 4.15 -13.47 6.64
CA PHE A 938 4.63 -13.02 7.95
C PHE A 938 5.29 -14.15 8.73
N ASP A 939 6.26 -13.82 9.58
CA ASP A 939 6.78 -14.72 10.61
C ASP A 939 6.03 -14.53 11.95
N THR A 940 5.81 -15.60 12.72
CA THR A 940 5.26 -15.48 14.09
C THR A 940 5.65 -16.67 14.97
N ASP A 941 5.89 -16.39 16.25
CA ASP A 941 6.11 -17.37 17.33
C ASP A 941 4.81 -18.00 17.89
N ARG A 942 3.64 -17.65 17.32
CA ARG A 942 2.35 -18.09 17.84
C ARG A 942 1.82 -19.35 17.13
N PRO A 943 1.47 -20.42 17.88
CA PRO A 943 0.81 -21.63 17.38
C PRO A 943 -0.29 -21.40 16.35
N GLY A 944 0.08 -21.58 15.08
CA GLY A 944 -0.84 -21.62 13.95
C GLY A 944 -1.36 -23.04 13.65
N PRO A 945 -2.28 -23.20 12.68
CA PRO A 945 -2.74 -24.52 12.25
C PRO A 945 -1.57 -25.35 11.68
N GLY A 946 -1.15 -26.38 12.43
CA GLY A 946 -0.02 -27.24 12.06
C GLY A 946 1.35 -26.75 12.52
N ASP A 947 1.43 -25.83 13.48
CA ASP A 947 2.64 -25.52 14.27
C ASP A 947 2.53 -26.23 15.63
N THR A 948 3.62 -26.86 16.06
CA THR A 948 3.72 -27.58 17.33
C THR A 948 4.96 -27.22 18.16
N ASN A 949 5.77 -26.25 17.71
CA ASN A 949 7.13 -26.01 18.21
C ASN A 949 7.27 -24.74 19.06
N GLY A 950 6.42 -23.72 18.86
CA GLY A 950 6.57 -22.41 19.51
C GLY A 950 7.83 -21.63 19.08
N LEU A 951 8.40 -21.98 17.92
CA LEU A 951 9.44 -21.23 17.23
C LEU A 951 8.78 -20.27 16.22
N PRO A 952 9.47 -19.21 15.77
CA PRO A 952 8.98 -18.36 14.69
C PRO A 952 8.80 -19.17 13.40
N ASP A 953 7.59 -19.14 12.84
CA ASP A 953 7.21 -19.88 11.64
C ASP A 953 6.61 -18.95 10.56
N VAL A 954 6.83 -19.28 9.28
CA VAL A 954 6.34 -18.51 8.13
C VAL A 954 4.92 -18.93 7.75
N PHE A 955 4.02 -17.96 7.68
CA PHE A 955 2.65 -18.13 7.21
C PHE A 955 2.35 -17.23 6.01
N ARG A 956 1.44 -17.69 5.13
CA ARG A 956 0.80 -16.89 4.08
C ARG A 956 -0.70 -16.79 4.40
N TRP A 957 -1.20 -15.56 4.55
CA TRP A 957 -2.63 -15.25 4.63
C TRP A 957 -3.16 -14.78 3.29
N ASP A 958 -4.38 -15.21 2.95
CA ASP A 958 -5.15 -14.72 1.80
C ASP A 958 -6.35 -13.89 2.26
N GLN A 959 -6.38 -12.62 1.88
CA GLN A 959 -7.45 -11.66 2.17
C GLN A 959 -8.82 -12.09 1.62
N ALA A 960 -8.86 -12.86 0.54
CA ALA A 960 -10.11 -13.26 -0.12
C ALA A 960 -10.85 -14.39 0.61
N THR A 961 -10.12 -15.31 1.24
CA THR A 961 -10.66 -16.42 2.03
C THR A 961 -10.58 -16.17 3.54
N ASN A 962 -9.75 -15.21 3.96
CA ASN A 962 -9.35 -14.96 5.35
C ASN A 962 -8.73 -16.18 6.05
N THR A 963 -7.88 -16.93 5.31
CA THR A 963 -7.20 -18.13 5.81
C THR A 963 -5.68 -17.99 5.77
N SER A 964 -5.00 -18.43 6.83
CA SER A 964 -3.54 -18.54 6.89
C SER A 964 -3.08 -19.98 6.67
N VAL A 965 -1.99 -20.17 5.93
CA VAL A 965 -1.35 -21.48 5.67
C VAL A 965 0.12 -21.41 6.09
N ARG A 966 0.60 -22.39 6.86
CA ARG A 966 2.02 -22.54 7.24
C ARG A 966 2.85 -22.95 6.01
N ILE A 967 4.02 -22.35 5.85
CA ILE A 967 4.87 -22.49 4.66
C ILE A 967 6.16 -23.24 4.98
N SER A 968 6.81 -22.92 6.10
CA SER A 968 8.04 -23.53 6.63
C SER A 968 7.84 -24.94 7.21
N THR A 969 7.07 -25.79 6.53
CA THR A 969 6.88 -27.19 6.91
C THR A 969 8.08 -28.04 6.46
N PRO A 970 8.61 -28.95 7.30
CA PRO A 970 9.59 -29.95 6.89
C PRO A 970 9.14 -30.80 5.70
N ARG A 971 10.12 -31.32 4.94
CA ARG A 971 9.87 -32.42 4.00
C ARG A 971 9.57 -33.72 4.76
N TYR A 972 8.86 -34.63 4.08
CA TYR A 972 8.59 -35.99 4.55
C TYR A 972 9.84 -36.89 4.71
N ASP A 973 11.02 -36.47 4.25
CA ASP A 973 12.27 -37.26 4.24
C ASP A 973 13.15 -37.07 5.49
N LEU A 974 12.77 -36.22 6.45
CA LEU A 974 13.57 -35.90 7.62
C LEU A 974 12.80 -36.06 8.93
N THR A 975 13.28 -36.96 9.80
CA THR A 975 12.76 -37.20 11.16
C THR A 975 13.18 -36.13 12.18
N SER A 976 13.47 -34.92 11.72
CA SER A 976 13.78 -33.78 12.56
C SER A 976 12.54 -33.37 13.38
N PRO A 977 12.70 -32.87 14.62
CA PRO A 977 11.62 -32.12 15.25
C PRO A 977 11.19 -30.93 14.38
N ASP A 978 9.97 -30.48 14.63
CA ASP A 978 9.33 -29.34 13.99
C ASP A 978 10.15 -28.05 14.24
N MET A 979 10.71 -27.45 13.19
CA MET A 979 11.70 -26.37 13.27
C MET A 979 11.29 -25.18 12.38
N GLY A 980 11.41 -23.96 12.94
CA GLY A 980 10.81 -22.75 12.39
C GLY A 980 11.52 -22.12 11.17
N GLY A 981 10.93 -21.03 10.68
CA GLY A 981 11.43 -20.22 9.57
C GLY A 981 11.07 -18.74 9.74
N THR A 982 11.90 -17.84 9.23
CA THR A 982 11.77 -16.38 9.41
C THR A 982 11.98 -15.62 8.11
N SER A 983 11.74 -14.31 8.13
CA SER A 983 12.10 -13.39 7.04
C SER A 983 11.45 -13.70 5.69
N PRO A 984 10.11 -13.82 5.63
CA PRO A 984 9.41 -14.10 4.39
C PRO A 984 9.48 -12.94 3.38
N SER A 985 9.61 -13.32 2.10
CA SER A 985 9.63 -12.41 0.96
C SER A 985 8.76 -12.96 -0.16
N LEU A 986 7.71 -12.24 -0.53
CA LEU A 986 6.58 -12.73 -1.32
C LEU A 986 6.63 -12.24 -2.77
N SER A 987 6.31 -13.10 -3.74
CA SER A 987 6.16 -12.70 -5.15
C SER A 987 4.92 -11.82 -5.35
N GLY A 988 4.91 -11.06 -6.45
CA GLY A 988 3.84 -10.10 -6.72
C GLY A 988 2.47 -10.73 -6.93
N ASP A 989 2.42 -12.01 -7.32
CA ASP A 989 1.21 -12.84 -7.45
C ASP A 989 0.92 -13.71 -6.22
N GLY A 990 1.77 -13.66 -5.19
CA GLY A 990 1.66 -14.43 -3.95
C GLY A 990 1.88 -15.94 -4.07
N ARG A 991 2.46 -16.42 -5.19
CA ARG A 991 2.70 -17.86 -5.44
C ARG A 991 4.13 -18.33 -5.18
N ARG A 992 5.05 -17.44 -4.81
CA ARG A 992 6.38 -17.81 -4.32
C ARG A 992 6.68 -17.07 -3.03
N ILE A 993 7.26 -17.77 -2.07
CA ILE A 993 7.86 -17.18 -0.88
C ILE A 993 9.32 -17.62 -0.80
N ALA A 994 10.21 -16.65 -0.61
CA ALA A 994 11.55 -16.88 -0.12
C ALA A 994 11.59 -16.67 1.41
N PHE A 995 12.33 -17.47 2.15
CA PHE A 995 12.47 -17.35 3.61
C PHE A 995 13.82 -17.92 4.10
N VAL A 996 14.14 -17.68 5.37
CA VAL A 996 15.37 -18.18 6.04
C VAL A 996 15.00 -19.24 7.07
N THR A 997 15.80 -20.29 7.18
CA THR A 997 15.85 -21.15 8.38
C THR A 997 17.28 -21.63 8.61
N SER A 998 17.63 -21.91 9.87
CA SER A 998 18.89 -22.52 10.29
C SER A 998 18.86 -24.06 10.22
N THR A 999 17.84 -24.64 9.58
CA THR A 999 17.54 -26.07 9.65
C THR A 999 17.25 -26.70 8.30
N ARG A 1000 17.62 -27.97 8.22
CA ARG A 1000 17.57 -28.80 7.02
C ARG A 1000 16.14 -29.03 6.56
N LEU A 1001 15.62 -28.16 5.71
CA LEU A 1001 14.38 -28.41 4.93
C LEU A 1001 14.67 -29.09 3.58
N HIS A 1002 15.95 -29.35 3.26
CA HIS A 1002 16.35 -30.04 2.04
C HIS A 1002 17.63 -30.86 2.25
N VAL A 1003 17.70 -32.04 1.62
CA VAL A 1003 18.85 -32.97 1.72
C VAL A 1003 20.20 -32.36 1.27
N ALA A 1004 20.19 -31.29 0.48
CA ALA A 1004 21.40 -30.59 0.02
C ALA A 1004 21.89 -29.45 0.95
N ASP A 1005 21.18 -29.16 2.03
CA ASP A 1005 21.76 -28.48 3.20
C ASP A 1005 22.53 -29.55 3.99
N THR A 1006 23.75 -29.23 4.42
CA THR A 1006 24.68 -30.15 5.08
C THR A 1006 25.53 -29.52 6.19
N ASP A 1007 25.37 -28.22 6.48
CA ASP A 1007 26.23 -27.49 7.43
C ASP A 1007 25.49 -26.87 8.61
N GLY A 1008 24.15 -26.80 8.58
CA GLY A 1008 23.36 -26.26 9.69
C GLY A 1008 23.56 -24.77 9.92
N THR A 1009 23.91 -24.02 8.87
CA THR A 1009 23.89 -22.56 8.87
C THR A 1009 22.51 -22.03 8.46
N ASP A 1010 22.26 -20.73 8.65
CA ASP A 1010 21.09 -20.07 8.05
C ASP A 1010 21.14 -20.25 6.52
N ASP A 1011 20.05 -20.73 5.93
CA ASP A 1011 19.96 -20.94 4.49
C ASP A 1011 18.68 -20.33 3.86
N VAL A 1012 18.78 -19.90 2.60
CA VAL A 1012 17.69 -19.19 1.90
C VAL A 1012 16.88 -20.16 1.03
N TYR A 1013 15.69 -20.49 1.50
CA TYR A 1013 14.74 -21.37 0.82
C TYR A 1013 13.78 -20.56 -0.06
N VAL A 1014 13.37 -21.12 -1.21
CA VAL A 1014 12.34 -20.54 -2.08
C VAL A 1014 11.32 -21.62 -2.47
N GLN A 1015 10.05 -21.38 -2.15
CA GLN A 1015 8.97 -22.35 -2.29
C GLN A 1015 7.91 -21.84 -3.25
N ASN A 1016 7.52 -22.69 -4.21
CA ASN A 1016 6.32 -22.48 -5.03
C ASN A 1016 5.09 -22.90 -4.22
N ILE A 1017 4.03 -22.09 -4.29
CA ILE A 1017 2.79 -22.28 -3.54
C ILE A 1017 1.67 -22.52 -4.56
N PRO A 1018 0.82 -23.55 -4.39
CA PRO A 1018 -0.37 -23.75 -5.20
C PRO A 1018 -1.29 -22.52 -5.24
N ALA A 1019 -2.02 -22.38 -6.36
CA ALA A 1019 -2.84 -21.23 -6.69
C ALA A 1019 -4.08 -21.06 -5.79
#